data_AF-A0AAV1LWK5-F1
#
_entry.id   AF-A0AAV1LWK5-F1
#
_cell.length_a   1.000
_cell.length_b   1.000
_cell.length_c   1.000
_cell.angle_alpha   90.00
_cell.angle_beta   90.00
_cell.angle_gamma   90.00
#
_symmetry.space_group_name_H-M   'P 1'
#
loop_
_entity.id
_entity.type
_entity.pdbx_description
1 polymer ?
#
loop_
_entity_poly.entity_id
_entity_poly.type
_entity_poly.pdbx_seq_one_letter_code
_entity_poly.pdbx_strand_id
1 'polypeptide(L)'
;MENKTWPLFLSHWTLFRRRLRVELLCSRSRALSAIASDGARNLHLAPQSMNATTTTMSTMISRLPEPLTIVQEIPTAPQMTCTEATSSTSPLGRLRSAMRNISYTQMNAFFDAFLVFYSDEHLSEEPSAEERRLEYISGWEGVGTAAVVSDGGAALWVPSSDVRRARAAVSCAWLVLDENDPSQPTIAEWIAERPGRNGRVGGDARLTSVGEWQSLVTNLQREGMQLIHVPTLLDQLWSEEPNPALRRPEFSRIVANLHHLEYTGMTWRDKVVVIRNELRQIGADAMVVTALDEVAWLLNVRGRDVPYAPLLKAFVIISMKDVRVYAPPGKLSMPVREALAVYNCYASVNNCTRVNEYTTIYSDLRRASETKILIPTGGTFQRGASAAIAQSVPQSKRLFQPSPIIYLKAQKNEAEIKGMRKAHLRDAVAMCTVLSYIEGMGKAGLNELSVAMKVDVTRATQAGYVGMSMRTRVAFGPNAAEPDYRASNATNRRVFTNSTLVIQSGGQYDEGTTVVTRTVHYGVPSREVRRAYTTALRALGALGALQTPATLPAPHADPVARAPLWAARRDYPAPTGHGVGAALNRREDPVVIDYRQDTNLHTFREGYFVTSEPAWYEPKKFGIKLGNVLEVVALSNGYLGFREATLLPYEPKLIDRNLLTDYEINWLNAYNERIRKTVGPELNDQGLTDVYYWMMNKTIYIEPPSKAKKHTSSAEANYHGRGILTIFYSLILTKTLL
;
A
#
# COMPACT_ATOMS: atom_id res chain seq x y z
N MET A 1 11.76 -39.71 -35.90
CA MET A 1 12.40 -40.35 -34.72
C MET A 1 12.36 -39.32 -33.61
N GLU A 2 11.19 -39.19 -32.99
CA GLU A 2 10.88 -39.69 -31.62
C GLU A 2 11.53 -38.82 -30.53
N ASN A 3 10.79 -37.90 -29.90
CA ASN A 3 9.96 -38.08 -28.70
C ASN A 3 10.68 -38.78 -27.54
N LYS A 4 10.93 -38.03 -26.44
CA LYS A 4 10.69 -38.36 -25.01
C LYS A 4 11.69 -37.65 -24.08
N THR A 5 11.26 -36.60 -23.38
CA THR A 5 11.75 -36.24 -22.03
C THR A 5 10.82 -35.21 -21.35
N TRP A 6 9.54 -35.53 -21.14
CA TRP A 6 8.64 -34.67 -20.33
C TRP A 6 7.62 -35.38 -19.40
N PRO A 7 7.87 -36.59 -18.82
CA PRO A 7 6.99 -37.08 -17.75
C PRO A 7 7.67 -37.38 -16.39
N LEU A 8 8.80 -36.73 -16.06
CA LEU A 8 9.44 -36.89 -14.72
C LEU A 8 9.08 -35.79 -13.70
N PHE A 9 8.62 -34.63 -14.15
CA PHE A 9 8.25 -33.53 -13.24
C PHE A 9 6.86 -33.67 -12.60
N LEU A 10 5.90 -34.33 -13.26
CA LEU A 10 4.53 -34.51 -12.74
C LEU A 10 4.39 -35.61 -11.67
N SER A 11 5.24 -36.64 -11.70
CA SER A 11 5.15 -37.79 -10.76
C SER A 11 5.78 -37.49 -9.40
N HIS A 12 6.85 -36.69 -9.34
CA HIS A 12 7.42 -36.22 -8.08
C HIS A 12 6.53 -35.18 -7.36
N TRP A 13 5.75 -34.40 -8.12
CA TRP A 13 4.84 -33.39 -7.57
C TRP A 13 3.61 -34.00 -6.87
N THR A 14 3.12 -35.15 -7.36
CA THR A 14 1.97 -35.85 -6.78
C THR A 14 2.33 -36.69 -5.55
N LEU A 15 3.54 -37.26 -5.48
CA LEU A 15 4.02 -38.01 -4.31
C LEU A 15 4.37 -37.10 -3.12
N PHE A 16 4.91 -35.91 -3.35
CA PHE A 16 5.29 -34.99 -2.27
C PHE A 16 4.06 -34.40 -1.53
N ARG A 17 2.96 -34.11 -2.25
CA ARG A 17 1.70 -33.61 -1.64
C ARG A 17 0.94 -34.66 -0.82
N ARG A 18 1.06 -35.96 -1.16
CA ARG A 18 0.44 -37.04 -0.37
C ARG A 18 1.09 -37.18 1.01
N ARG A 19 2.38 -36.88 1.15
CA ARG A 19 3.10 -36.96 2.44
C ARG A 19 2.72 -35.81 3.39
N LEU A 20 2.59 -34.58 2.87
CA LEU A 20 2.15 -33.42 3.68
C LEU A 20 0.70 -33.56 4.21
N ARG A 21 -0.19 -34.25 3.48
CA ARG A 21 -1.59 -34.40 3.90
C ARG A 21 -1.79 -35.36 5.07
N VAL A 22 -0.88 -36.33 5.26
CA VAL A 22 -0.94 -37.31 6.36
C VAL A 22 -0.43 -36.69 7.67
N GLU A 23 0.57 -35.81 7.63
CA GLU A 23 1.11 -35.15 8.83
C GLU A 23 0.17 -34.05 9.38
N LEU A 24 -0.55 -33.33 8.52
CA LEU A 24 -1.53 -32.31 8.92
C LEU A 24 -2.84 -32.88 9.53
N LEU A 25 -3.19 -34.13 9.19
CA LEU A 25 -4.33 -34.83 9.79
C LEU A 25 -3.97 -35.45 11.16
N CYS A 26 -2.71 -35.87 11.35
CA CYS A 26 -2.26 -36.43 12.62
C CYS A 26 -2.06 -35.39 13.73
N SER A 27 -1.70 -34.13 13.41
CA SER A 27 -1.52 -33.08 14.44
C SER A 27 -2.84 -32.54 15.00
N ARG A 28 -3.92 -32.54 14.20
CA ARG A 28 -5.26 -32.14 14.65
C ARG A 28 -5.92 -33.12 15.62
N SER A 29 -5.58 -34.42 15.54
CA SER A 29 -6.19 -35.42 16.43
C SER A 29 -5.55 -35.50 17.82
N ARG A 30 -4.33 -34.96 18.01
CA ARG A 30 -3.66 -34.93 19.34
C ARG A 30 -3.92 -33.67 20.16
N ALA A 31 -4.44 -32.60 19.54
CA ALA A 31 -4.77 -31.36 20.25
C ALA A 31 -6.19 -31.35 20.87
N LEU A 32 -7.07 -32.27 20.45
CA LEU A 32 -8.46 -32.34 20.90
C LEU A 32 -8.71 -33.28 22.11
N SER A 33 -7.68 -33.99 22.59
CA SER A 33 -7.80 -34.94 23.71
C SER A 33 -7.23 -34.43 25.05
N ALA A 34 -6.86 -33.15 25.16
CA ALA A 34 -6.19 -32.59 26.35
C ALA A 34 -6.93 -31.45 27.05
N ILE A 35 -8.19 -31.14 26.69
CA ILE A 35 -8.96 -30.02 27.27
C ILE A 35 -10.31 -30.50 27.88
N ALA A 36 -10.37 -31.77 28.27
CA ALA A 36 -11.56 -32.34 28.92
C ALA A 36 -11.20 -33.14 30.18
N SER A 37 -10.52 -32.49 31.14
CA SER A 37 -10.47 -32.95 32.53
C SER A 37 -9.90 -31.83 33.40
N ASP A 38 -10.76 -30.97 33.94
CA ASP A 38 -10.75 -30.66 35.37
C ASP A 38 -11.86 -29.67 35.72
N GLY A 39 -12.89 -30.21 36.35
CA GLY A 39 -13.93 -29.47 37.04
C GLY A 39 -14.04 -29.99 38.47
N ALA A 40 -14.22 -29.04 39.39
CA ALA A 40 -14.67 -29.16 40.77
C ALA A 40 -13.65 -29.53 41.86
N ARG A 41 -13.44 -28.58 42.78
CA ARG A 41 -13.65 -28.78 44.23
C ARG A 41 -13.83 -27.44 44.96
N ASN A 42 -14.97 -27.34 45.65
CA ASN A 42 -15.35 -26.30 46.63
C ASN A 42 -14.55 -26.41 47.93
N LEU A 43 -14.47 -25.31 48.70
CA LEU A 43 -14.69 -25.32 50.16
C LEU A 43 -14.96 -23.91 50.74
N HIS A 44 -16.01 -23.86 51.56
CA HIS A 44 -16.56 -22.75 52.34
C HIS A 44 -15.67 -22.31 53.53
N LEU A 45 -15.88 -21.09 54.05
CA LEU A 45 -16.32 -20.83 55.44
C LEU A 45 -16.66 -19.34 55.68
N ALA A 46 -17.52 -19.11 56.68
CA ALA A 46 -18.48 -18.01 56.86
C ALA A 46 -17.99 -16.84 57.78
N PRO A 47 -18.79 -15.77 58.00
CA PRO A 47 -18.40 -14.51 58.66
C PRO A 47 -18.89 -14.36 60.12
N GLN A 48 -18.32 -13.42 60.89
CA GLN A 48 -18.84 -12.99 62.20
C GLN A 48 -18.67 -11.48 62.46
N SER A 49 -19.47 -11.00 63.42
CA SER A 49 -20.03 -9.66 63.61
C SER A 49 -19.59 -8.94 64.90
N MET A 50 -19.70 -7.60 64.87
CA MET A 50 -20.20 -6.67 65.91
C MET A 50 -19.37 -6.21 67.15
N ASN A 51 -19.52 -4.88 67.38
CA ASN A 51 -19.66 -4.10 68.64
C ASN A 51 -18.52 -3.18 69.18
N ALA A 52 -18.74 -1.86 68.96
CA ALA A 52 -19.02 -0.76 69.91
C ALA A 52 -18.02 -0.21 70.96
N THR A 53 -17.94 1.15 70.97
CA THR A 53 -17.73 2.14 72.09
C THR A 53 -16.34 2.23 72.75
N THR A 54 -15.72 3.39 73.09
CA THR A 54 -16.23 4.62 73.77
C THR A 54 -15.17 5.77 73.80
N THR A 55 -15.61 7.04 73.72
CA THR A 55 -15.12 8.33 74.36
C THR A 55 -13.64 8.82 74.25
N THR A 56 -13.24 10.12 74.20
CA THR A 56 -13.78 11.43 74.67
C THR A 56 -13.03 12.64 74.02
N MET A 57 -13.81 13.70 73.69
CA MET A 57 -13.60 15.17 73.69
C MET A 57 -12.23 15.88 73.52
N SER A 58 -12.15 16.90 72.64
CA SER A 58 -12.36 18.33 72.99
C SER A 58 -12.36 19.27 71.76
N THR A 59 -13.18 20.30 71.84
CA THR A 59 -13.60 21.31 70.85
C THR A 59 -12.61 22.47 70.62
N MET A 60 -12.65 23.12 69.45
CA MET A 60 -12.80 24.59 69.33
C MET A 60 -13.41 25.02 67.97
N ILE A 61 -14.17 26.10 68.07
CA ILE A 61 -15.19 26.64 67.17
C ILE A 61 -14.60 27.66 66.19
N SER A 62 -15.14 27.72 64.96
CA SER A 62 -15.31 28.98 64.21
C SER A 62 -16.38 28.80 63.12
N ARG A 63 -17.39 29.68 63.12
CA ARG A 63 -18.53 29.71 62.19
C ARG A 63 -18.27 30.72 61.04
N LEU A 64 -18.54 30.24 59.82
CA LEU A 64 -19.06 30.84 58.56
C LEU A 64 -19.11 32.38 58.36
N PRO A 65 -19.01 32.82 57.09
CA PRO A 65 -20.24 33.30 56.43
C PRO A 65 -20.41 32.91 54.94
N GLU A 66 -21.64 32.56 54.55
CA GLU A 66 -22.21 32.67 53.18
C GLU A 66 -22.79 34.10 52.98
N PRO A 67 -23.35 34.49 51.80
CA PRO A 67 -22.99 34.23 50.40
C PRO A 67 -22.96 35.55 49.58
N LEU A 68 -22.32 35.56 48.39
CA LEU A 68 -22.63 36.57 47.36
C LEU A 68 -22.65 35.94 45.97
N THR A 69 -23.86 35.91 45.41
CA THR A 69 -24.23 35.49 44.07
C THR A 69 -23.76 36.54 43.06
N ILE A 70 -22.92 36.15 42.11
CA ILE A 70 -22.76 36.86 40.82
C ILE A 70 -22.84 35.81 39.73
N VAL A 71 -24.02 35.71 39.13
CA VAL A 71 -24.21 35.05 37.83
C VAL A 71 -23.76 36.06 36.78
N GLN A 72 -22.59 35.83 36.19
CA GLN A 72 -22.25 36.42 34.89
C GLN A 72 -22.22 35.26 33.90
N GLU A 73 -23.34 35.05 33.22
CA GLU A 73 -23.38 34.23 32.00
C GLU A 73 -22.44 34.89 30.99
N ILE A 74 -21.33 34.20 30.72
CA ILE A 74 -20.51 34.49 29.55
C ILE A 74 -21.44 34.29 28.34
N PRO A 75 -21.58 35.28 27.43
CA PRO A 75 -22.37 35.08 26.22
C PRO A 75 -21.76 33.90 25.47
N THR A 76 -22.49 32.78 25.42
CA THR A 76 -22.24 31.71 24.46
C THR A 76 -22.23 32.39 23.10
N ALA A 77 -21.04 32.51 22.51
CA ALA A 77 -20.92 32.93 21.13
C ALA A 77 -21.91 32.08 20.31
N PRO A 78 -22.75 32.69 19.45
CA PRO A 78 -23.66 31.92 18.63
C PRO A 78 -22.81 30.86 17.92
N GLN A 79 -23.13 29.58 18.11
CA GLN A 79 -22.53 28.51 17.34
C GLN A 79 -22.67 28.92 15.89
N MET A 80 -21.55 29.22 15.23
CA MET A 80 -21.57 29.53 13.80
C MET A 80 -22.22 28.34 13.12
N THR A 81 -23.47 28.51 12.70
CA THR A 81 -24.19 27.51 11.93
C THR A 81 -23.43 27.37 10.62
N CYS A 82 -22.83 26.19 10.43
CA CYS A 82 -22.04 25.93 9.24
C CYS A 82 -22.95 26.08 8.02
N THR A 83 -22.66 27.05 7.15
CA THR A 83 -23.52 27.41 6.01
C THR A 83 -23.73 26.24 5.05
N GLU A 84 -22.72 25.38 4.90
CA GLU A 84 -22.82 24.17 4.09
C GLU A 84 -23.76 23.11 4.70
N ALA A 85 -23.81 23.03 6.04
CA ALA A 85 -24.65 22.06 6.74
C ALA A 85 -26.15 22.36 6.58
N THR A 86 -26.51 23.63 6.34
CA THR A 86 -27.89 24.09 6.15
C THR A 86 -28.23 24.43 4.71
N SER A 87 -27.24 24.47 3.81
CA SER A 87 -27.44 24.74 2.38
C SER A 87 -28.22 23.60 1.71
N SER A 88 -29.28 23.94 0.99
CA SER A 88 -30.03 23.01 0.14
C SER A 88 -29.37 22.77 -1.22
N THR A 89 -28.43 23.64 -1.62
CA THR A 89 -27.78 23.61 -2.93
C THR A 89 -26.40 22.96 -2.89
N SER A 90 -25.81 22.74 -1.71
CA SER A 90 -24.57 21.99 -1.58
C SER A 90 -24.77 20.51 -1.97
N PRO A 91 -23.71 19.79 -2.39
CA PRO A 91 -23.79 18.34 -2.62
C PRO A 91 -24.44 17.60 -1.45
N LEU A 92 -24.07 17.97 -0.22
CA LEU A 92 -24.62 17.42 1.02
C LEU A 92 -26.12 17.69 1.17
N GLY A 93 -26.57 18.92 0.95
CA GLY A 93 -27.99 19.29 1.01
C GLY A 93 -28.85 18.63 -0.06
N ARG A 94 -28.31 18.46 -1.27
CA ARG A 94 -28.98 17.77 -2.38
C ARG A 94 -29.16 16.29 -2.07
N LEU A 95 -28.16 15.62 -1.50
CA LEU A 95 -28.29 14.24 -1.05
C LEU A 95 -29.38 14.07 0.01
N ARG A 96 -29.43 14.94 1.03
CA ARG A 96 -30.48 14.93 2.06
C ARG A 96 -31.88 15.11 1.47
N SER A 97 -32.01 16.02 0.52
CA SER A 97 -33.28 16.25 -0.18
C SER A 97 -33.70 15.03 -0.99
N ALA A 98 -32.76 14.36 -1.66
CA ALA A 98 -33.02 13.14 -2.41
C ALA A 98 -33.40 11.95 -1.53
N MET A 99 -32.80 11.82 -0.34
CA MET A 99 -33.17 10.79 0.64
C MET A 99 -34.63 10.90 1.12
N ARG A 100 -35.22 12.10 1.05
CA ARG A 100 -36.62 12.39 1.37
C ARG A 100 -37.54 12.47 0.15
N ASN A 101 -37.04 12.16 -1.04
CA ASN A 101 -37.81 12.22 -2.27
C ASN A 101 -38.00 10.82 -2.86
N ILE A 102 -39.24 10.34 -2.82
CA ILE A 102 -39.66 9.01 -3.31
C ILE A 102 -39.24 8.75 -4.76
N SER A 103 -39.17 9.80 -5.59
CA SER A 103 -38.78 9.69 -7.01
C SER A 103 -37.36 9.15 -7.18
N TYR A 104 -36.47 9.48 -6.25
CA TYR A 104 -35.06 9.07 -6.30
C TYR A 104 -34.79 7.73 -5.63
N THR A 105 -35.65 7.30 -4.70
CA THR A 105 -35.37 6.10 -3.90
C THR A 105 -35.84 4.81 -4.55
N GLN A 106 -36.60 4.88 -5.65
CA GLN A 106 -37.14 3.75 -6.45
C GLN A 106 -37.96 2.71 -5.65
N MET A 107 -38.12 2.89 -4.34
CA MET A 107 -38.71 1.96 -3.39
C MET A 107 -39.91 2.55 -2.63
N ASN A 108 -40.41 3.73 -3.04
CA ASN A 108 -41.45 4.47 -2.30
C ASN A 108 -41.13 4.65 -0.80
N ALA A 109 -39.85 4.85 -0.51
CA ALA A 109 -39.27 4.78 0.83
C ALA A 109 -38.34 5.96 1.07
N PHE A 110 -38.39 6.56 2.26
CA PHE A 110 -37.39 7.54 2.72
C PHE A 110 -36.21 6.84 3.38
N PHE A 111 -35.01 7.40 3.24
CA PHE A 111 -33.82 6.96 3.95
C PHE A 111 -33.51 7.91 5.11
N ASP A 112 -33.24 7.36 6.28
CA ASP A 112 -32.84 8.10 7.47
C ASP A 112 -31.36 8.48 7.39
N ALA A 113 -30.54 7.56 6.86
CA ALA A 113 -29.12 7.79 6.60
C ALA A 113 -28.69 7.22 5.23
N PHE A 114 -27.60 7.74 4.68
CA PHE A 114 -26.99 7.26 3.46
C PHE A 114 -25.47 7.12 3.64
N LEU A 115 -24.94 5.97 3.25
CA LEU A 115 -23.52 5.67 3.30
C LEU A 115 -22.86 6.02 1.96
N VAL A 116 -21.76 6.75 2.02
CA VAL A 116 -20.93 7.09 0.86
C VAL A 116 -19.55 6.48 1.05
N PHE A 117 -19.21 5.54 0.17
CA PHE A 117 -17.93 4.83 0.19
C PHE A 117 -16.90 5.55 -0.68
N TYR A 118 -15.62 5.42 -0.32
CA TYR A 118 -14.50 5.94 -1.11
C TYR A 118 -14.32 5.26 -2.48
N SER A 119 -14.64 3.97 -2.60
CA SER A 119 -14.15 3.10 -3.68
C SER A 119 -15.04 3.07 -4.93
N ASP A 120 -14.57 2.35 -5.96
CA ASP A 120 -15.30 2.07 -7.21
C ASP A 120 -15.89 0.63 -7.21
N GLU A 121 -16.48 0.22 -8.34
CA GLU A 121 -17.10 -1.11 -8.47
C GLU A 121 -16.12 -2.29 -8.44
N HIS A 122 -14.83 -2.01 -8.61
CA HIS A 122 -13.74 -2.99 -8.64
C HIS A 122 -12.88 -2.95 -7.37
N LEU A 123 -13.26 -2.09 -6.42
CA LEU A 123 -12.55 -1.83 -5.17
C LEU A 123 -11.10 -1.41 -5.39
N SER A 124 -10.87 -0.58 -6.41
CA SER A 124 -9.54 -0.08 -6.81
C SER A 124 -8.85 0.69 -5.68
N GLU A 125 -7.52 0.64 -5.67
CA GLU A 125 -6.67 1.34 -4.69
C GLU A 125 -6.94 2.86 -4.69
N GLU A 126 -6.98 3.45 -5.88
CA GLU A 126 -7.26 4.88 -6.09
C GLU A 126 -8.33 4.98 -7.20
N PRO A 127 -9.56 5.42 -6.89
CA PRO A 127 -10.63 5.57 -7.87
C PRO A 127 -10.33 6.70 -8.86
N SER A 128 -10.79 6.50 -10.10
CA SER A 128 -10.81 7.52 -11.14
C SER A 128 -11.72 8.68 -10.77
N ALA A 129 -11.50 9.86 -11.38
CA ALA A 129 -12.13 11.11 -10.97
C ALA A 129 -13.67 11.05 -10.95
N GLU A 130 -14.27 10.34 -11.91
CA GLU A 130 -15.71 10.11 -12.03
C GLU A 130 -16.29 9.11 -11.02
N GLU A 131 -15.45 8.43 -10.24
CA GLU A 131 -15.84 7.49 -9.19
C GLU A 131 -15.64 8.06 -7.78
N ARG A 132 -15.06 9.26 -7.64
CA ARG A 132 -14.71 9.91 -6.35
C ARG A 132 -15.89 10.56 -5.62
N ARG A 133 -16.91 9.76 -5.36
CA ARG A 133 -18.15 10.18 -4.68
C ARG A 133 -17.91 10.80 -3.31
N LEU A 134 -16.96 10.23 -2.54
CA LEU A 134 -16.61 10.74 -1.22
C LEU A 134 -15.98 12.14 -1.30
N GLU A 135 -15.11 12.36 -2.29
CA GLU A 135 -14.51 13.67 -2.55
C GLU A 135 -15.57 14.68 -2.97
N TYR A 136 -16.48 14.30 -3.88
CA TYR A 136 -17.58 15.15 -4.32
C TYR A 136 -18.49 15.61 -3.16
N ILE A 137 -18.86 14.70 -2.26
CA ILE A 137 -19.80 15.02 -1.18
C ILE A 137 -19.16 15.80 -0.02
N SER A 138 -17.87 15.57 0.26
CA SER A 138 -17.22 16.05 1.50
C SER A 138 -15.98 16.92 1.31
N GLY A 139 -15.41 16.95 0.09
CA GLY A 139 -14.08 17.51 -0.17
C GLY A 139 -12.92 16.60 0.26
N TRP A 140 -13.20 15.42 0.82
CA TRP A 140 -12.16 14.48 1.26
C TRP A 140 -11.64 13.60 0.10
N GLU A 141 -10.40 13.83 -0.31
CA GLU A 141 -9.71 13.05 -1.35
C GLU A 141 -9.16 11.69 -0.85
N GLY A 142 -9.26 11.39 0.46
CA GLY A 142 -8.65 10.20 1.06
C GLY A 142 -9.60 9.02 1.24
N VAL A 143 -9.05 7.88 1.67
CA VAL A 143 -9.83 6.70 2.02
C VAL A 143 -10.73 7.01 3.22
N GLY A 144 -11.92 6.41 3.24
CA GLY A 144 -12.85 6.50 4.36
C GLY A 144 -14.27 6.08 3.97
N THR A 145 -15.16 6.16 4.94
CA THR A 145 -16.60 5.99 4.73
C THR A 145 -17.33 7.15 5.39
N ALA A 146 -18.23 7.79 4.65
CA ALA A 146 -19.09 8.84 5.16
C ALA A 146 -20.50 8.31 5.46
N ALA A 147 -21.12 8.82 6.51
CA ALA A 147 -22.54 8.67 6.78
C ALA A 147 -23.22 10.05 6.78
N VAL A 148 -24.27 10.20 5.98
CA VAL A 148 -25.08 11.42 5.90
C VAL A 148 -26.47 11.10 6.43
N VAL A 149 -26.92 11.86 7.43
CA VAL A 149 -28.26 11.71 8.03
C VAL A 149 -29.20 12.74 7.40
N SER A 150 -30.43 12.31 7.13
CA SER A 150 -31.44 13.12 6.44
C SER A 150 -31.81 14.40 7.20
N ASP A 151 -31.65 14.42 8.52
CA ASP A 151 -32.02 15.50 9.43
C ASP A 151 -30.91 16.51 9.73
N GLY A 152 -29.70 16.33 9.18
CA GLY A 152 -28.63 17.33 9.27
C GLY A 152 -27.28 16.81 9.75
N GLY A 153 -27.16 15.56 10.19
CA GLY A 153 -25.86 14.95 10.52
C GLY A 153 -25.00 14.62 9.31
N ALA A 154 -23.68 14.79 9.42
CA ALA A 154 -22.72 14.18 8.52
C ALA A 154 -21.43 13.82 9.29
N ALA A 155 -20.97 12.59 9.14
CA ALA A 155 -19.74 12.10 9.76
C ALA A 155 -18.90 11.32 8.76
N LEU A 156 -17.58 11.37 8.95
CA LEU A 156 -16.57 10.76 8.10
C LEU A 156 -15.61 9.95 8.97
N TRP A 157 -15.56 8.64 8.76
CA TRP A 157 -14.61 7.73 9.38
C TRP A 157 -13.40 7.58 8.44
N VAL A 158 -12.21 7.85 8.98
CA VAL A 158 -10.93 7.73 8.27
C VAL A 158 -9.92 6.94 9.10
N PRO A 159 -8.89 6.33 8.47
CA PRO A 159 -7.78 5.72 9.19
C PRO A 159 -7.09 6.70 10.15
N SER A 160 -6.55 6.21 11.27
CA SER A 160 -5.92 7.09 12.29
C SER A 160 -4.83 8.01 11.72
N SER A 161 -4.07 7.55 10.74
CA SER A 161 -3.01 8.34 10.08
C SER A 161 -3.55 9.56 9.32
N ASP A 162 -4.82 9.54 8.94
CA ASP A 162 -5.45 10.55 8.11
C ASP A 162 -6.38 11.51 8.88
N VAL A 163 -6.72 11.23 10.14
CA VAL A 163 -7.64 12.04 10.96
C VAL A 163 -7.29 13.53 10.95
N ARG A 164 -6.01 13.86 11.17
CA ARG A 164 -5.55 15.26 11.17
C ARG A 164 -5.69 15.91 9.79
N ARG A 165 -5.44 15.16 8.72
CA ARG A 165 -5.57 15.65 7.34
C ARG A 165 -7.04 15.85 6.97
N ALA A 166 -7.90 14.91 7.34
CA ALA A 166 -9.33 15.00 7.14
C ALA A 166 -9.92 16.21 7.86
N ARG A 167 -9.62 16.42 9.15
CA ARG A 167 -10.05 17.60 9.92
C ARG A 167 -9.63 18.94 9.33
N ALA A 168 -8.51 18.97 8.60
CA ALA A 168 -8.04 20.17 7.93
C ALA A 168 -8.63 20.37 6.51
N ALA A 169 -9.17 19.31 5.91
CA ALA A 169 -9.67 19.31 4.54
C ALA A 169 -11.19 19.49 4.44
N VAL A 170 -11.95 18.84 5.33
CA VAL A 170 -13.43 18.90 5.31
C VAL A 170 -13.93 20.16 6.03
N SER A 171 -15.12 20.61 5.67
CA SER A 171 -15.75 21.78 6.30
C SER A 171 -16.28 21.48 7.70
N CYS A 172 -16.75 22.52 8.40
CA CYS A 172 -17.42 22.41 9.70
C CYS A 172 -18.70 21.55 9.69
N ALA A 173 -19.23 21.17 8.52
CA ALA A 173 -20.42 20.34 8.40
C ALA A 173 -20.14 18.86 8.74
N TRP A 174 -18.87 18.46 8.81
CA TRP A 174 -18.44 17.08 8.94
C TRP A 174 -17.80 16.81 10.31
N LEU A 175 -18.30 15.79 11.00
CA LEU A 175 -17.61 15.20 12.14
C LEU A 175 -16.59 14.18 11.64
N VAL A 176 -15.30 14.38 11.91
CA VAL A 176 -14.23 13.44 11.53
C VAL A 176 -13.90 12.51 12.69
N LEU A 177 -14.11 11.22 12.46
CA LEU A 177 -13.90 10.13 13.40
C LEU A 177 -12.75 9.22 12.94
N ASP A 178 -12.04 8.66 13.91
CA ASP A 178 -10.98 7.68 13.71
C ASP A 178 -11.60 6.28 13.65
N GLU A 179 -11.50 5.61 12.50
CA GLU A 179 -12.10 4.29 12.31
C GLU A 179 -11.39 3.18 13.10
N ASN A 180 -10.15 3.41 13.55
CA ASN A 180 -9.36 2.43 14.29
C ASN A 180 -9.38 2.68 15.80
N ASP A 181 -10.05 3.74 16.27
CA ASP A 181 -10.19 4.08 17.68
C ASP A 181 -11.47 3.47 18.27
N PRO A 182 -11.38 2.40 19.09
CA PRO A 182 -12.56 1.75 19.67
C PRO A 182 -13.30 2.62 20.71
N SER A 183 -12.73 3.76 21.13
CA SER A 183 -13.43 4.70 22.02
C SER A 183 -14.39 5.64 21.28
N GLN A 184 -14.30 5.70 19.95
CA GLN A 184 -15.19 6.50 19.11
C GLN A 184 -16.35 5.67 18.58
N PRO A 185 -17.53 6.28 18.33
CA PRO A 185 -18.70 5.54 17.88
C PRO A 185 -18.47 4.94 16.49
N THR A 186 -18.92 3.71 16.33
CA THR A 186 -19.00 3.06 15.02
C THR A 186 -20.05 3.76 14.14
N ILE A 187 -20.01 3.49 12.82
CA ILE A 187 -21.01 4.01 11.87
C ILE A 187 -22.44 3.66 12.32
N ALA A 188 -22.66 2.44 12.81
CA ALA A 188 -23.99 1.99 13.22
C ALA A 188 -24.47 2.72 14.50
N GLU A 189 -23.61 2.81 15.52
CA GLU A 189 -23.92 3.51 16.78
C GLU A 189 -24.19 5.00 16.53
N TRP A 190 -23.32 5.67 15.75
CA TRP A 190 -23.50 7.09 15.44
C TRP A 190 -24.77 7.38 14.66
N ILE A 191 -25.14 6.49 13.72
CA ILE A 191 -26.42 6.62 13.03
C ILE A 191 -27.54 6.43 14.05
N ALA A 192 -27.52 5.39 14.90
CA ALA A 192 -28.60 5.05 15.82
C ALA A 192 -28.97 6.14 16.84
N GLU A 193 -28.05 7.06 17.15
CA GLU A 193 -28.30 8.19 18.05
C GLU A 193 -29.35 9.20 17.51
N ARG A 194 -29.68 9.18 16.21
CA ARG A 194 -30.51 10.21 15.55
C ARG A 194 -31.88 9.76 15.01
N PRO A 195 -32.07 8.57 14.40
CA PRO A 195 -33.37 8.06 14.01
C PRO A 195 -34.04 7.29 15.14
N GLY A 196 -35.38 7.32 15.15
CA GLY A 196 -36.17 6.39 15.94
C GLY A 196 -35.94 4.93 15.50
N ARG A 197 -36.24 3.97 16.38
CA ARG A 197 -36.16 2.52 16.10
C ARG A 197 -36.86 2.19 14.76
N ASN A 198 -36.24 1.36 13.90
CA ASN A 198 -36.66 0.96 12.53
C ASN A 198 -36.18 1.85 11.36
N GLY A 199 -35.04 2.54 11.48
CA GLY A 199 -34.49 3.37 10.40
C GLY A 199 -33.99 2.60 9.16
N ARG A 200 -34.10 3.23 7.99
CA ARG A 200 -33.59 2.73 6.69
C ARG A 200 -32.31 3.46 6.33
N VAL A 201 -31.23 2.70 6.15
CA VAL A 201 -29.93 3.21 5.71
C VAL A 201 -29.71 2.81 4.25
N GLY A 202 -29.50 3.78 3.36
CA GLY A 202 -29.15 3.53 1.96
C GLY A 202 -27.64 3.41 1.77
N GLY A 203 -27.21 2.61 0.80
CA GLY A 203 -25.80 2.55 0.38
C GLY A 203 -25.60 1.75 -0.91
N ASP A 204 -24.52 2.01 -1.64
CA ASP A 204 -24.23 1.29 -2.88
C ASP A 204 -23.31 0.09 -2.62
N ALA A 205 -23.91 -1.12 -2.57
CA ALA A 205 -23.21 -2.39 -2.40
C ALA A 205 -22.19 -2.71 -3.51
N ARG A 206 -22.17 -1.96 -4.63
CA ARG A 206 -21.12 -2.09 -5.65
C ARG A 206 -19.78 -1.51 -5.19
N LEU A 207 -19.79 -0.58 -4.23
CA LEU A 207 -18.62 0.25 -3.88
C LEU A 207 -17.90 -0.18 -2.58
N THR A 208 -18.26 -1.34 -2.05
CA THR A 208 -17.65 -1.92 -0.84
C THR A 208 -17.58 -3.44 -0.94
N SER A 209 -16.63 -4.04 -0.22
CA SER A 209 -16.42 -5.49 -0.23
C SER A 209 -17.59 -6.25 0.40
N VAL A 210 -17.67 -7.54 0.07
CA VAL A 210 -18.64 -8.46 0.70
C VAL A 210 -18.52 -8.45 2.23
N GLY A 211 -17.28 -8.46 2.76
CA GLY A 211 -17.03 -8.52 4.21
C GLY A 211 -17.47 -7.27 4.94
N GLU A 212 -17.10 -6.09 4.41
CA GLU A 212 -17.48 -4.80 5.00
C GLU A 212 -18.99 -4.57 4.94
N TRP A 213 -19.63 -4.86 3.79
CA TRP A 213 -21.08 -4.76 3.68
C TRP A 213 -21.79 -5.66 4.69
N GLN A 214 -21.34 -6.90 4.85
CA GLN A 214 -21.94 -7.82 5.82
C GLN A 214 -21.74 -7.35 7.27
N SER A 215 -20.57 -6.76 7.57
CA SER A 215 -20.31 -6.15 8.87
C SER A 215 -21.28 -4.98 9.14
N LEU A 216 -21.45 -4.08 8.17
CA LEU A 216 -22.39 -2.96 8.25
C LEU A 216 -23.84 -3.44 8.42
N VAL A 217 -24.28 -4.42 7.63
CA VAL A 217 -25.61 -5.04 7.76
C VAL A 217 -25.80 -5.55 9.19
N THR A 218 -24.83 -6.32 9.71
CA THR A 218 -24.95 -6.94 11.03
C THR A 218 -24.97 -5.88 12.14
N ASN A 219 -24.11 -4.86 12.05
CA ASN A 219 -24.03 -3.79 13.05
C ASN A 219 -25.30 -2.94 13.04
N LEU A 220 -25.80 -2.54 11.87
CA LEU A 220 -27.05 -1.76 11.75
C LEU A 220 -28.28 -2.56 12.21
N GLN A 221 -28.32 -3.87 11.96
CA GLN A 221 -29.40 -4.73 12.44
C GLN A 221 -29.44 -4.83 13.97
N ARG A 222 -28.28 -4.82 14.65
CA ARG A 222 -28.23 -4.79 16.14
C ARG A 222 -28.88 -3.53 16.70
N GLU A 223 -28.74 -2.41 15.99
CA GLU A 223 -29.38 -1.13 16.31
C GLU A 223 -30.83 -1.02 15.79
N GLY A 224 -31.40 -2.11 15.24
CA GLY A 224 -32.78 -2.12 14.73
C GLY A 224 -32.97 -1.38 13.39
N MET A 225 -31.91 -1.20 12.60
CA MET A 225 -31.94 -0.54 11.29
C MET A 225 -31.71 -1.53 10.15
N GLN A 226 -32.07 -1.13 8.93
CA GLN A 226 -31.89 -1.94 7.72
C GLN A 226 -30.99 -1.23 6.70
N LEU A 227 -29.94 -1.91 6.24
CA LEU A 227 -29.10 -1.45 5.14
C LEU A 227 -29.69 -1.92 3.80
N ILE A 228 -29.95 -0.97 2.91
CA ILE A 228 -30.60 -1.18 1.62
C ILE A 228 -29.62 -0.85 0.51
N HIS A 229 -29.48 -1.75 -0.45
CA HIS A 229 -28.70 -1.51 -1.66
C HIS A 229 -29.42 -0.50 -2.56
N VAL A 230 -28.82 0.68 -2.74
CA VAL A 230 -29.35 1.77 -3.58
C VAL A 230 -28.28 2.16 -4.60
N PRO A 231 -28.26 1.52 -5.79
CA PRO A 231 -27.30 1.88 -6.83
C PRO A 231 -27.64 3.23 -7.47
N THR A 232 -26.63 3.97 -7.91
CA THR A 232 -26.73 5.16 -8.78
C THR A 232 -27.37 6.44 -8.21
N LEU A 233 -27.94 6.45 -7.00
CA LEU A 233 -28.56 7.66 -6.42
C LEU A 233 -27.61 8.87 -6.43
N LEU A 234 -26.42 8.70 -5.85
CA LEU A 234 -25.43 9.76 -5.79
C LEU A 234 -24.87 10.11 -7.18
N ASP A 235 -24.81 9.14 -8.08
CA ASP A 235 -24.36 9.35 -9.47
C ASP A 235 -25.32 10.24 -10.25
N GLN A 236 -26.63 10.07 -10.06
CA GLN A 236 -27.67 10.90 -10.67
C GLN A 236 -27.56 12.33 -10.16
N LEU A 237 -27.48 12.51 -8.84
CA LEU A 237 -27.31 13.83 -8.23
C LEU A 237 -26.03 14.55 -8.70
N TRP A 238 -24.92 13.82 -8.78
CA TRP A 238 -23.64 14.37 -9.22
C TRP A 238 -23.63 14.73 -10.71
N SER A 239 -24.34 13.95 -11.53
CA SER A 239 -24.51 14.26 -12.96
C SER A 239 -25.35 15.52 -13.17
N GLU A 240 -26.37 15.72 -12.33
CA GLU A 240 -27.24 16.90 -12.31
C GLU A 240 -26.67 18.10 -11.53
N GLU A 241 -25.39 18.07 -11.16
CA GLU A 241 -24.76 19.13 -10.38
C GLU A 241 -24.93 20.51 -11.06
N PRO A 242 -25.60 21.47 -10.38
CA PRO A 242 -25.84 22.80 -10.93
C PRO A 242 -24.54 23.54 -11.21
N ASN A 243 -23.52 23.39 -10.36
CA ASN A 243 -22.21 23.98 -10.59
C ASN A 243 -21.43 23.17 -11.65
N PRO A 244 -21.18 23.71 -12.86
CA PRO A 244 -20.48 22.97 -13.90
C PRO A 244 -19.07 22.53 -13.50
N ALA A 245 -18.40 23.26 -12.59
CA ALA A 245 -17.06 22.93 -12.11
C ALA A 245 -17.03 21.71 -11.17
N LEU A 246 -18.17 21.35 -10.58
CA LEU A 246 -18.32 20.21 -9.67
C LEU A 246 -19.04 19.02 -10.32
N ARG A 247 -19.47 19.16 -11.58
CA ARG A 247 -20.20 18.11 -12.29
C ARG A 247 -19.35 16.86 -12.46
N ARG A 248 -20.00 15.71 -12.37
CA ARG A 248 -19.34 14.41 -12.52
C ARG A 248 -18.47 14.39 -13.79
N PRO A 249 -17.15 14.14 -13.67
CA PRO A 249 -16.28 14.03 -14.83
C PRO A 249 -16.74 12.93 -15.78
N GLU A 250 -16.44 13.09 -17.07
CA GLU A 250 -16.73 12.03 -18.04
C GLU A 250 -15.78 10.84 -17.86
N PHE A 251 -16.31 9.63 -18.02
CA PHE A 251 -15.51 8.42 -18.08
C PHE A 251 -14.53 8.46 -19.27
N SER A 252 -13.29 8.01 -19.03
CA SER A 252 -12.23 8.00 -20.04
C SER A 252 -12.62 7.23 -21.31
N ARG A 253 -12.52 7.88 -22.47
CA ARG A 253 -12.77 7.28 -23.79
C ARG A 253 -11.52 6.60 -24.39
N ILE A 254 -10.39 6.61 -23.68
CA ILE A 254 -9.15 5.99 -24.15
C ILE A 254 -9.34 4.48 -24.26
N VAL A 255 -9.08 3.91 -25.42
CA VAL A 255 -9.24 2.47 -25.64
C VAL A 255 -8.08 1.68 -25.07
N ALA A 256 -8.34 0.42 -24.70
CA ALA A 256 -7.31 -0.49 -24.23
C ALA A 256 -6.45 -1.01 -25.38
N ASN A 257 -5.18 -1.28 -25.06
CA ASN A 257 -4.19 -1.80 -25.98
C ASN A 257 -3.72 -3.19 -25.56
N LEU A 258 -3.17 -3.93 -26.52
CA LEU A 258 -2.55 -5.22 -26.25
C LEU A 258 -1.25 -5.05 -25.48
N HIS A 259 -1.04 -5.92 -24.51
CA HIS A 259 0.25 -6.07 -23.85
C HIS A 259 1.09 -7.11 -24.61
N HIS A 260 2.24 -6.68 -25.12
CA HIS A 260 3.04 -7.50 -26.03
C HIS A 260 3.54 -8.79 -25.37
N LEU A 261 3.64 -9.87 -26.17
CA LEU A 261 4.06 -11.18 -25.68
C LEU A 261 5.51 -11.18 -25.14
N GLU A 262 6.36 -10.29 -25.66
CA GLU A 262 7.73 -10.07 -25.16
C GLU A 262 7.78 -9.60 -23.70
N TYR A 263 6.70 -9.01 -23.18
CA TYR A 263 6.59 -8.55 -21.80
C TYR A 263 5.75 -9.50 -20.94
N THR A 264 4.74 -10.16 -21.52
CA THR A 264 3.83 -11.04 -20.78
C THR A 264 4.31 -12.48 -20.68
N GLY A 265 5.09 -12.98 -21.64
CA GLY A 265 5.66 -14.34 -21.69
C GLY A 265 4.65 -15.48 -21.85
N MET A 266 3.34 -15.22 -21.71
CA MET A 266 2.29 -16.23 -21.71
C MET A 266 1.02 -15.66 -22.35
N THR A 267 0.36 -16.43 -23.21
CA THR A 267 -0.88 -15.99 -23.85
C THR A 267 -2.05 -16.01 -22.87
N TRP A 268 -3.09 -15.20 -23.12
CA TRP A 268 -4.31 -15.23 -22.30
C TRP A 268 -4.97 -16.62 -22.29
N ARG A 269 -4.82 -17.40 -23.37
CA ARG A 269 -5.35 -18.76 -23.50
C ARG A 269 -4.66 -19.71 -22.53
N ASP A 270 -3.33 -19.67 -22.49
CA ASP A 270 -2.54 -20.50 -21.59
C ASP A 270 -2.85 -20.14 -20.12
N LYS A 271 -3.00 -18.84 -19.82
CA LYS A 271 -3.43 -18.37 -18.50
C LYS A 271 -4.79 -18.96 -18.11
N VAL A 272 -5.77 -18.94 -19.01
CA VAL A 272 -7.09 -19.57 -18.79
C VAL A 272 -6.98 -21.08 -18.55
N VAL A 273 -6.10 -21.79 -19.24
CA VAL A 273 -5.87 -23.23 -19.00
C VAL A 273 -5.36 -23.47 -17.59
N VAL A 274 -4.38 -22.70 -17.12
CA VAL A 274 -3.85 -22.80 -15.76
C VAL A 274 -4.94 -22.50 -14.74
N ILE A 275 -5.70 -21.42 -14.94
CA ILE A 275 -6.80 -21.04 -14.04
C ILE A 275 -7.87 -22.13 -13.97
N ARG A 276 -8.28 -22.71 -15.10
CA ARG A 276 -9.25 -23.82 -15.11
C ARG A 276 -8.73 -25.03 -14.32
N ASN A 277 -7.43 -25.30 -14.34
CA ASN A 277 -6.85 -26.36 -13.51
C ASN A 277 -6.95 -26.05 -12.02
N GLU A 278 -6.74 -24.80 -11.61
CA GLU A 278 -6.95 -24.35 -10.23
C GLU A 278 -8.41 -24.48 -9.81
N LEU A 279 -9.36 -24.06 -10.67
CA LEU A 279 -10.79 -24.21 -10.41
C LEU A 279 -11.22 -25.66 -10.20
N ARG A 280 -10.69 -26.61 -11.00
CA ARG A 280 -10.96 -28.04 -10.80
C ARG A 280 -10.47 -28.55 -9.46
N GLN A 281 -9.30 -28.09 -8.99
CA GLN A 281 -8.73 -28.53 -7.70
C GLN A 281 -9.60 -28.12 -6.51
N ILE A 282 -10.29 -26.99 -6.60
CA ILE A 282 -11.16 -26.46 -5.53
C ILE A 282 -12.64 -26.80 -5.74
N GLY A 283 -12.99 -27.55 -6.79
CA GLY A 283 -14.37 -27.92 -7.10
C GLY A 283 -15.27 -26.76 -7.55
N ALA A 284 -14.70 -25.74 -8.21
CA ALA A 284 -15.42 -24.64 -8.80
C ALA A 284 -15.64 -24.87 -10.31
N ASP A 285 -16.82 -24.50 -10.82
CA ASP A 285 -17.15 -24.58 -12.25
C ASP A 285 -16.86 -23.28 -13.00
N ALA A 286 -16.80 -22.16 -12.26
CA ALA A 286 -16.42 -20.85 -12.76
C ALA A 286 -15.82 -19.98 -11.66
N MET A 287 -15.20 -18.88 -12.08
CA MET A 287 -14.83 -17.76 -11.21
C MET A 287 -15.24 -16.43 -11.81
N VAL A 288 -15.54 -15.47 -10.93
CA VAL A 288 -15.66 -14.06 -11.30
C VAL A 288 -14.32 -13.38 -11.03
N VAL A 289 -13.82 -12.63 -12.00
CA VAL A 289 -12.62 -11.79 -11.88
C VAL A 289 -13.10 -10.35 -11.80
N THR A 290 -12.89 -9.73 -10.63
CA THR A 290 -13.34 -8.36 -10.34
C THR A 290 -12.19 -7.37 -10.21
N ALA A 291 -11.02 -7.79 -9.75
CA ALA A 291 -9.87 -6.90 -9.61
C ALA A 291 -9.29 -6.54 -10.98
N LEU A 292 -9.09 -5.24 -11.24
CA LEU A 292 -8.72 -4.75 -12.57
C LEU A 292 -7.31 -5.19 -13.01
N ASP A 293 -6.40 -5.39 -12.07
CA ASP A 293 -5.06 -5.90 -12.33
C ASP A 293 -5.08 -7.37 -12.74
N GLU A 294 -5.97 -8.18 -12.16
CA GLU A 294 -6.21 -9.55 -12.61
C GLU A 294 -6.83 -9.60 -14.00
N VAL A 295 -7.79 -8.72 -14.31
CA VAL A 295 -8.40 -8.63 -15.65
C VAL A 295 -7.35 -8.25 -16.69
N ALA A 296 -6.54 -7.23 -16.41
CA ALA A 296 -5.46 -6.79 -17.29
C ALA A 296 -4.41 -7.89 -17.51
N TRP A 297 -3.99 -8.59 -16.44
CA TRP A 297 -3.04 -9.70 -16.53
C TRP A 297 -3.61 -10.90 -17.29
N LEU A 298 -4.85 -11.28 -17.00
CA LEU A 298 -5.52 -12.43 -17.62
C LEU A 298 -5.63 -12.26 -19.13
N LEU A 299 -6.10 -11.09 -19.57
CA LEU A 299 -6.41 -10.82 -20.97
C LEU A 299 -5.20 -10.35 -21.79
N ASN A 300 -4.05 -10.10 -21.15
CA ASN A 300 -2.89 -9.41 -21.76
C ASN A 300 -3.30 -8.06 -22.38
N VAL A 301 -4.04 -7.26 -21.64
CA VAL A 301 -4.55 -5.96 -22.07
C VAL A 301 -4.15 -4.90 -21.04
N ARG A 302 -3.88 -3.68 -21.51
CA ARG A 302 -3.61 -2.51 -20.66
C ARG A 302 -4.52 -1.35 -21.05
N GLY A 303 -4.98 -0.61 -20.04
CA GLY A 303 -5.90 0.52 -20.19
C GLY A 303 -5.37 1.79 -19.51
N ARG A 304 -6.22 2.81 -19.41
CA ARG A 304 -5.94 4.07 -18.71
C ARG A 304 -7.16 4.53 -17.91
N ASP A 305 -7.86 3.57 -17.31
CA ASP A 305 -9.17 3.81 -16.69
C ASP A 305 -9.04 4.18 -15.23
N VAL A 306 -7.92 3.81 -14.59
CA VAL A 306 -7.62 4.18 -13.21
C VAL A 306 -6.33 5.02 -13.16
N PRO A 307 -6.23 5.95 -12.19
CA PRO A 307 -4.98 6.64 -11.91
C PRO A 307 -3.87 5.64 -11.55
N TYR A 308 -2.66 5.97 -11.96
CA TYR A 308 -1.43 5.32 -11.49
C TYR A 308 -1.22 3.84 -11.84
N ALA A 309 -2.17 3.20 -12.51
CA ALA A 309 -2.03 1.83 -13.00
C ALA A 309 -2.65 1.68 -14.40
N PRO A 310 -1.98 0.99 -15.34
CA PRO A 310 -2.45 0.87 -16.72
C PRO A 310 -3.56 -0.18 -16.86
N LEU A 311 -4.68 0.00 -16.15
CA LEU A 311 -5.77 -0.97 -16.06
C LEU A 311 -6.98 -0.56 -16.88
N LEU A 312 -7.78 -1.57 -17.26
CA LEU A 312 -9.02 -1.44 -18.02
C LEU A 312 -10.19 -1.80 -17.11
N LYS A 313 -11.19 -0.93 -17.02
CA LYS A 313 -12.43 -1.20 -16.29
C LYS A 313 -13.21 -2.31 -17.01
N ALA A 314 -13.20 -3.51 -16.45
CA ALA A 314 -13.90 -4.66 -16.98
C ALA A 314 -14.05 -5.76 -15.92
N PHE A 315 -15.02 -6.64 -16.10
CA PHE A 315 -15.13 -7.90 -15.37
C PHE A 315 -14.89 -9.07 -16.33
N VAL A 316 -14.48 -10.21 -15.78
CA VAL A 316 -14.39 -11.47 -16.54
C VAL A 316 -15.04 -12.60 -15.76
N ILE A 317 -15.84 -13.43 -16.43
CA ILE A 317 -16.24 -14.73 -15.92
C ILE A 317 -15.51 -15.81 -16.72
N ILE A 318 -14.72 -16.62 -16.01
CA ILE A 318 -14.06 -17.79 -16.59
C ILE A 318 -14.86 -19.00 -16.14
N SER A 319 -15.47 -19.71 -17.08
CA SER A 319 -16.10 -21.01 -16.83
C SER A 319 -15.24 -22.13 -17.41
N MET A 320 -15.60 -23.38 -17.10
CA MET A 320 -15.00 -24.55 -17.76
C MET A 320 -15.23 -24.59 -19.27
N LYS A 321 -16.21 -23.84 -19.81
CA LYS A 321 -16.66 -23.91 -21.21
C LYS A 321 -16.38 -22.65 -22.02
N ASP A 322 -16.35 -21.49 -21.38
CA ASP A 322 -16.22 -20.20 -22.06
C ASP A 322 -15.53 -19.15 -21.18
N VAL A 323 -15.20 -18.02 -21.81
CA VAL A 323 -14.70 -16.82 -21.16
C VAL A 323 -15.59 -15.66 -21.59
N ARG A 324 -16.20 -14.97 -20.62
CA ARG A 324 -17.11 -13.85 -20.84
C ARG A 324 -16.49 -12.58 -20.27
N VAL A 325 -16.28 -11.57 -21.12
CA VAL A 325 -15.69 -10.27 -20.78
C VAL A 325 -16.79 -9.22 -20.78
N TYR A 326 -16.90 -8.45 -19.70
CA TYR A 326 -17.87 -7.38 -19.54
C TYR A 326 -17.11 -6.06 -19.48
N ALA A 327 -17.18 -5.26 -20.54
CA ALA A 327 -16.42 -4.01 -20.66
C ALA A 327 -17.32 -2.86 -21.15
N PRO A 328 -17.05 -1.60 -20.77
CA PRO A 328 -17.84 -0.49 -21.27
C PRO A 328 -17.76 -0.40 -22.81
N PRO A 329 -18.84 0.03 -23.48
CA PRO A 329 -18.86 0.15 -24.93
C PRO A 329 -17.68 0.98 -25.45
N GLY A 330 -17.06 0.52 -26.54
CA GLY A 330 -15.95 1.22 -27.18
C GLY A 330 -14.58 1.07 -26.51
N LYS A 331 -14.46 0.44 -25.32
CA LYS A 331 -13.17 0.34 -24.62
C LYS A 331 -12.19 -0.69 -25.18
N LEU A 332 -12.70 -1.73 -25.84
CA LEU A 332 -11.87 -2.74 -26.50
C LEU A 332 -11.62 -2.32 -27.94
N SER A 333 -10.37 -1.98 -28.27
CA SER A 333 -9.93 -1.66 -29.63
C SER A 333 -10.05 -2.87 -30.57
N MET A 334 -10.04 -2.64 -31.88
CA MET A 334 -10.12 -3.73 -32.86
C MET A 334 -8.98 -4.75 -32.69
N PRO A 335 -7.70 -4.35 -32.53
CA PRO A 335 -6.61 -5.30 -32.28
C PRO A 335 -6.84 -6.15 -31.01
N VAL A 336 -7.39 -5.56 -29.95
CA VAL A 336 -7.73 -6.29 -28.72
C VAL A 336 -8.85 -7.30 -28.99
N ARG A 337 -9.91 -6.91 -29.70
CA ARG A 337 -11.02 -7.81 -30.05
C ARG A 337 -10.58 -8.98 -30.92
N GLU A 338 -9.67 -8.74 -31.85
CA GLU A 338 -9.07 -9.78 -32.70
C GLU A 338 -8.22 -10.76 -31.87
N ALA A 339 -7.33 -10.25 -31.01
CA ALA A 339 -6.48 -11.10 -30.16
C ALA A 339 -7.29 -11.97 -29.18
N LEU A 340 -8.39 -11.42 -28.67
CA LEU A 340 -9.36 -12.12 -27.81
C LEU A 340 -10.34 -13.01 -28.59
N ALA A 341 -10.17 -13.12 -29.92
CA ALA A 341 -10.96 -13.92 -30.85
C ALA A 341 -12.48 -13.74 -30.69
N VAL A 342 -12.92 -12.50 -30.51
CA VAL A 342 -14.34 -12.16 -30.26
C VAL A 342 -15.24 -12.58 -31.42
N TYR A 343 -14.75 -12.47 -32.66
CA TYR A 343 -15.54 -12.74 -33.87
C TYR A 343 -15.48 -14.22 -34.35
N ASN A 344 -14.54 -15.01 -33.83
CA ASN A 344 -14.26 -16.37 -34.33
C ASN A 344 -14.73 -17.49 -33.38
N CYS A 345 -15.76 -17.21 -32.57
CA CYS A 345 -16.21 -18.11 -31.50
C CYS A 345 -17.05 -19.32 -31.96
N TYR A 346 -17.22 -19.50 -33.27
CA TYR A 346 -17.99 -20.57 -33.88
C TYR A 346 -17.23 -21.90 -34.00
N ALA A 347 -15.89 -21.87 -34.09
CA ALA A 347 -15.07 -23.06 -34.38
C ALA A 347 -14.58 -23.81 -33.14
N SER A 348 -14.44 -23.14 -31.98
CA SER A 348 -14.05 -23.77 -30.71
C SER A 348 -14.41 -22.87 -29.52
N VAL A 349 -15.47 -23.21 -28.81
CA VAL A 349 -16.03 -22.43 -27.68
C VAL A 349 -14.99 -22.18 -26.56
N ASN A 350 -14.03 -23.09 -26.40
CA ASN A 350 -12.98 -22.98 -25.38
C ASN A 350 -11.83 -22.02 -25.76
N ASN A 351 -11.82 -21.46 -26.97
CA ASN A 351 -10.68 -20.73 -27.55
C ASN A 351 -10.97 -19.27 -27.98
N CYS A 352 -12.11 -18.75 -27.56
CA CYS A 352 -12.62 -17.40 -27.85
C CYS A 352 -13.15 -16.75 -26.58
N THR A 353 -13.36 -15.43 -26.64
CA THR A 353 -14.07 -14.69 -25.60
C THR A 353 -15.40 -14.14 -26.13
N ARG A 354 -16.41 -14.08 -25.27
CA ARG A 354 -17.66 -13.36 -25.53
C ARG A 354 -17.59 -12.00 -24.85
N VAL A 355 -17.82 -10.92 -25.60
CA VAL A 355 -17.82 -9.56 -25.05
C VAL A 355 -19.25 -9.08 -24.87
N ASN A 356 -19.61 -8.76 -23.63
CA ASN A 356 -20.91 -8.28 -23.22
C ASN A 356 -20.82 -6.84 -22.69
N GLU A 357 -21.95 -6.17 -22.56
CA GLU A 357 -22.02 -4.84 -21.94
C GLU A 357 -21.65 -4.92 -20.46
N TYR A 358 -20.85 -3.97 -19.99
CA TYR A 358 -20.33 -3.90 -18.62
C TYR A 358 -21.35 -4.18 -17.51
N THR A 359 -22.54 -3.57 -17.58
CA THR A 359 -23.60 -3.65 -16.55
C THR A 359 -24.34 -5.00 -16.52
N THR A 360 -24.27 -5.78 -17.62
CA THR A 360 -25.02 -7.04 -17.76
C THR A 360 -24.45 -8.18 -16.91
N ILE A 361 -23.25 -8.01 -16.32
CA ILE A 361 -22.66 -9.01 -15.44
C ILE A 361 -23.60 -9.39 -14.29
N TYR A 362 -24.29 -8.43 -13.69
CA TYR A 362 -25.16 -8.69 -12.54
C TYR A 362 -26.35 -9.59 -12.91
N SER A 363 -26.97 -9.36 -14.07
CA SER A 363 -28.09 -10.19 -14.55
C SER A 363 -27.62 -11.55 -15.06
N ASP A 364 -26.42 -11.65 -15.61
CA ASP A 364 -25.82 -12.91 -16.02
C ASP A 364 -25.43 -13.78 -14.82
N LEU A 365 -24.88 -13.19 -13.76
CA LEU A 365 -24.57 -13.92 -12.51
C LEU A 365 -25.85 -14.47 -11.84
N ARG A 366 -26.96 -13.74 -11.89
CA ARG A 366 -28.26 -14.21 -11.38
C ARG A 366 -28.78 -15.42 -12.15
N ARG A 367 -28.48 -15.49 -13.45
CA ARG A 367 -28.91 -16.56 -14.37
C ARG A 367 -27.82 -17.60 -14.64
N ALA A 368 -26.71 -17.56 -13.91
CA ALA A 368 -25.57 -18.42 -14.15
C ALA A 368 -25.98 -19.91 -14.04
N SER A 369 -25.56 -20.72 -15.03
CA SER A 369 -25.89 -22.14 -15.11
C SER A 369 -24.95 -23.02 -14.27
N GLU A 370 -23.80 -22.48 -13.92
CA GLU A 370 -22.73 -23.11 -13.14
C GLU A 370 -23.23 -23.47 -11.73
N THR A 371 -22.71 -24.56 -11.16
CA THR A 371 -23.17 -25.06 -9.86
C THR A 371 -22.40 -24.43 -8.71
N LYS A 372 -21.09 -24.22 -8.89
CA LYS A 372 -20.22 -23.52 -7.95
C LYS A 372 -19.40 -22.44 -8.65
N ILE A 373 -19.53 -21.20 -8.16
CA ILE A 373 -18.86 -20.01 -8.70
C ILE A 373 -17.95 -19.45 -7.61
N LEU A 374 -16.65 -19.40 -7.90
CA LEU A 374 -15.68 -18.73 -7.06
C LEU A 374 -15.90 -17.22 -7.11
N ILE A 375 -16.07 -16.63 -5.93
CA ILE A 375 -16.15 -15.20 -5.68
C ILE A 375 -14.89 -14.82 -4.90
N PRO A 376 -14.02 -13.96 -5.45
CA PRO A 376 -12.78 -13.55 -4.79
C PRO A 376 -13.03 -12.96 -3.40
N THR A 377 -12.33 -13.47 -2.39
CA THR A 377 -12.23 -12.84 -1.07
C THR A 377 -11.12 -11.79 -1.06
N GLY A 378 -11.16 -10.89 -0.07
CA GLY A 378 -10.08 -9.93 0.14
C GLY A 378 -8.74 -10.59 0.49
N GLY A 379 -7.65 -9.95 0.05
CA GLY A 379 -6.27 -10.13 0.48
C GLY A 379 -5.83 -8.96 1.36
N THR A 380 -4.57 -8.56 1.25
CA THR A 380 -4.05 -7.41 2.01
C THR A 380 -4.30 -6.08 1.30
N PHE A 381 -4.20 -6.02 -0.04
CA PHE A 381 -4.49 -4.80 -0.81
C PHE A 381 -5.77 -4.90 -1.62
N GLN A 382 -6.00 -6.03 -2.29
CA GLN A 382 -7.25 -6.32 -2.98
C GLN A 382 -8.34 -6.60 -1.96
N ARG A 383 -9.48 -5.91 -2.08
CA ARG A 383 -10.61 -6.05 -1.14
C ARG A 383 -11.61 -7.14 -1.54
N GLY A 384 -11.27 -7.94 -2.55
CA GLY A 384 -12.11 -9.01 -3.09
C GLY A 384 -13.20 -8.51 -4.03
N ALA A 385 -14.29 -9.26 -4.16
CA ALA A 385 -15.45 -8.83 -4.92
C ALA A 385 -16.30 -7.81 -4.14
N SER A 386 -17.03 -6.96 -4.87
CA SER A 386 -18.04 -6.10 -4.27
C SER A 386 -19.24 -6.90 -3.76
N ALA A 387 -19.94 -6.35 -2.76
CA ALA A 387 -21.11 -6.99 -2.19
C ALA A 387 -22.21 -7.22 -3.25
N ALA A 388 -22.38 -6.31 -4.22
CA ALA A 388 -23.33 -6.46 -5.32
C ALA A 388 -23.02 -7.65 -6.24
N ILE A 389 -21.74 -7.94 -6.51
CA ILE A 389 -21.33 -9.13 -7.29
C ILE A 389 -21.73 -10.40 -6.54
N ALA A 390 -21.44 -10.48 -5.25
CA ALA A 390 -21.80 -11.65 -4.46
C ALA A 390 -23.32 -11.81 -4.32
N GLN A 391 -24.05 -10.73 -4.08
CA GLN A 391 -25.52 -10.73 -4.00
C GLN A 391 -26.17 -11.18 -5.31
N SER A 392 -25.54 -10.89 -6.46
CA SER A 392 -26.02 -11.31 -7.78
C SER A 392 -25.85 -12.81 -8.04
N VAL A 393 -24.94 -13.50 -7.33
CA VAL A 393 -24.80 -14.96 -7.44
C VAL A 393 -25.78 -15.64 -6.46
N PRO A 394 -26.55 -16.67 -6.86
CA PRO A 394 -27.40 -17.41 -5.93
C PRO A 394 -26.62 -17.99 -4.74
N GLN A 395 -27.16 -17.88 -3.52
CA GLN A 395 -26.43 -18.22 -2.27
C GLN A 395 -25.86 -19.65 -2.28
N SER A 396 -26.61 -20.64 -2.79
CA SER A 396 -26.19 -22.04 -2.88
C SER A 396 -24.99 -22.27 -3.81
N LYS A 397 -24.74 -21.35 -4.75
CA LYS A 397 -23.69 -21.43 -5.76
C LYS A 397 -22.39 -20.72 -5.37
N ARG A 398 -22.39 -19.91 -4.32
CA ARG A 398 -21.24 -19.09 -3.91
C ARG A 398 -20.12 -19.96 -3.33
N LEU A 399 -18.89 -19.74 -3.77
CA LEU A 399 -17.66 -20.25 -3.16
C LEU A 399 -16.72 -19.08 -2.89
N PHE A 400 -16.53 -18.72 -1.63
CA PHE A 400 -15.62 -17.62 -1.26
C PHE A 400 -14.22 -18.15 -1.01
N GLN A 401 -13.27 -17.77 -1.87
CA GLN A 401 -11.83 -18.03 -1.72
C GLN A 401 -11.00 -16.93 -2.39
N PRO A 402 -9.71 -16.77 -2.03
CA PRO A 402 -8.81 -15.86 -2.76
C PRO A 402 -8.72 -16.25 -4.24
N SER A 403 -8.58 -15.26 -5.11
CA SER A 403 -8.39 -15.52 -6.54
C SER A 403 -7.08 -16.27 -6.77
N PRO A 404 -7.06 -17.37 -7.54
CA PRO A 404 -5.80 -18.04 -7.91
C PRO A 404 -4.89 -17.15 -8.74
N ILE A 405 -5.45 -16.15 -9.45
CA ILE A 405 -4.69 -15.23 -10.31
C ILE A 405 -3.70 -14.41 -9.50
N ILE A 406 -4.03 -14.06 -8.24
CA ILE A 406 -3.13 -13.36 -7.31
C ILE A 406 -1.76 -14.04 -7.26
N TYR A 407 -1.74 -15.36 -7.06
CA TYR A 407 -0.50 -16.13 -6.95
C TYR A 407 0.20 -16.31 -8.30
N LEU A 408 -0.58 -16.49 -9.36
CA LEU A 408 -0.05 -16.69 -10.72
C LEU A 408 0.67 -15.44 -11.23
N LYS A 409 0.13 -14.25 -11.01
CA LYS A 409 0.75 -12.99 -11.45
C LYS A 409 1.85 -12.48 -10.51
N ALA A 410 1.79 -12.85 -9.22
CA ALA A 410 2.84 -12.50 -8.28
C ALA A 410 4.18 -13.15 -8.66
N GLN A 411 4.15 -14.38 -9.21
CA GLN A 411 5.32 -15.12 -9.68
C GLN A 411 5.65 -14.75 -11.13
N LYS A 412 6.53 -13.76 -11.33
CA LYS A 412 6.83 -13.27 -12.67
C LYS A 412 7.59 -14.34 -13.47
N ASN A 413 7.18 -14.54 -14.72
CA ASN A 413 7.92 -15.39 -15.64
C ASN A 413 9.16 -14.67 -16.21
N GLU A 414 9.97 -15.35 -17.02
CA GLU A 414 11.22 -14.80 -17.54
C GLU A 414 11.05 -13.50 -18.34
N ALA A 415 9.98 -13.39 -19.15
CA ALA A 415 9.68 -12.19 -19.92
C ALA A 415 9.32 -11.02 -19.01
N GLU A 416 8.46 -11.27 -18.02
CA GLU A 416 8.07 -10.27 -17.01
C GLU A 416 9.27 -9.84 -16.15
N ILE A 417 10.15 -10.76 -15.75
CA ILE A 417 11.39 -10.46 -15.02
C ILE A 417 12.32 -9.56 -15.84
N LYS A 418 12.52 -9.89 -17.13
CA LYS A 418 13.32 -9.06 -18.05
C LYS A 418 12.71 -7.67 -18.23
N GLY A 419 11.38 -7.59 -18.38
CA GLY A 419 10.63 -6.35 -18.46
C GLY A 419 10.79 -5.49 -17.20
N MET A 420 10.59 -6.07 -16.03
CA MET A 420 10.77 -5.37 -14.75
C MET A 420 12.19 -4.80 -14.59
N ARG A 421 13.23 -5.58 -14.92
CA ARG A 421 14.63 -5.09 -14.87
C ARG A 421 14.86 -3.91 -15.84
N LYS A 422 14.29 -3.96 -17.04
CA LYS A 422 14.39 -2.89 -18.05
C LYS A 422 13.66 -1.62 -17.61
N ALA A 423 12.45 -1.73 -17.06
CA ALA A 423 11.71 -0.61 -16.48
C ALA A 423 12.51 0.07 -15.36
N HIS A 424 13.15 -0.71 -14.47
CA HIS A 424 13.97 -0.16 -13.39
C HIS A 424 15.26 0.50 -13.87
N LEU A 425 15.85 0.03 -14.99
CA LEU A 425 16.99 0.71 -15.63
C LEU A 425 16.59 2.07 -16.19
N ARG A 426 15.47 2.14 -16.92
CA ARG A 426 14.90 3.40 -17.43
C ARG A 426 14.57 4.38 -16.31
N ASP A 427 13.96 3.89 -15.24
CA ASP A 427 13.66 4.70 -14.05
C ASP A 427 14.93 5.20 -13.35
N ALA A 428 15.97 4.37 -13.26
CA ALA A 428 17.26 4.76 -12.71
C ALA A 428 17.91 5.91 -13.50
N VAL A 429 17.84 5.87 -14.84
CA VAL A 429 18.33 6.96 -15.71
C VAL A 429 17.55 8.25 -15.45
N ALA A 430 16.21 8.20 -15.45
CA ALA A 430 15.39 9.37 -15.15
C ALA A 430 15.68 9.95 -13.77
N MET A 431 15.81 9.09 -12.76
CA MET A 431 16.06 9.50 -11.38
C MET A 431 17.48 10.05 -11.18
N CYS A 432 18.50 9.46 -11.80
CA CYS A 432 19.85 10.04 -11.79
C CYS A 432 19.85 11.42 -12.45
N THR A 433 19.15 11.56 -13.58
CA THR A 433 19.07 12.81 -14.34
C THR A 433 18.43 13.92 -13.51
N VAL A 434 17.27 13.68 -12.90
CA VAL A 434 16.58 14.70 -12.09
C VAL A 434 17.34 15.02 -10.80
N LEU A 435 17.95 14.03 -10.13
CA LEU A 435 18.73 14.28 -8.91
C LEU A 435 20.00 15.08 -9.21
N SER A 436 20.71 14.74 -10.29
CA SER A 436 21.87 15.50 -10.79
C SER A 436 21.47 16.94 -11.12
N TYR A 437 20.36 17.11 -11.84
CA TYR A 437 19.84 18.42 -12.21
C TYR A 437 19.47 19.28 -10.99
N ILE A 438 18.74 18.72 -10.03
CA ILE A 438 18.32 19.45 -8.83
C ILE A 438 19.55 19.84 -7.97
N GLU A 439 20.56 18.98 -7.86
CA GLU A 439 21.79 19.30 -7.14
C GLU A 439 22.57 20.45 -7.81
N GLY A 440 22.55 20.54 -9.15
CA GLY A 440 23.23 21.57 -9.94
C GLY A 440 22.52 22.94 -10.01
N MET A 441 21.20 23.00 -9.87
CA MET A 441 20.39 24.23 -10.05
C MET A 441 20.65 25.37 -9.05
N GLY A 442 21.44 25.16 -7.99
CA GLY A 442 21.82 26.25 -7.08
C GLY A 442 20.64 26.92 -6.36
N LYS A 443 20.03 26.23 -5.37
CA LYS A 443 19.36 26.75 -4.15
C LYS A 443 18.25 27.82 -4.25
N ALA A 444 17.96 28.43 -5.39
CA ALA A 444 16.91 29.45 -5.53
C ALA A 444 15.75 28.91 -6.38
N GLY A 445 14.56 28.78 -5.79
CA GLY A 445 13.31 28.61 -6.53
C GLY A 445 12.61 27.25 -6.43
N LEU A 446 13.19 26.24 -5.77
CA LEU A 446 12.53 24.95 -5.60
C LEU A 446 11.59 24.91 -4.39
N ASN A 447 10.44 24.28 -4.60
CA ASN A 447 9.48 23.87 -3.58
C ASN A 447 9.03 22.42 -3.82
N GLU A 448 8.38 21.80 -2.84
CA GLU A 448 7.98 20.39 -2.90
C GLU A 448 7.19 20.04 -4.16
N LEU A 449 6.21 20.87 -4.54
CA LEU A 449 5.40 20.66 -5.74
C LEU A 449 6.23 20.77 -7.03
N SER A 450 7.12 21.76 -7.13
CA SER A 450 7.99 21.92 -8.31
C SER A 450 8.98 20.77 -8.49
N VAL A 451 9.47 20.20 -7.38
CA VAL A 451 10.34 19.01 -7.41
C VAL A 451 9.54 17.79 -7.86
N ALA A 452 8.32 17.61 -7.35
CA ALA A 452 7.44 16.52 -7.77
C ALA A 452 7.18 16.58 -9.28
N MET A 453 6.79 17.76 -9.79
CA MET A 453 6.58 17.97 -11.22
C MET A 453 7.84 17.66 -12.04
N LYS A 454 9.02 18.08 -11.58
CA LYS A 454 10.28 17.83 -12.30
C LYS A 454 10.62 16.34 -12.37
N VAL A 455 10.37 15.61 -11.29
CA VAL A 455 10.52 14.14 -11.25
C VAL A 455 9.60 13.48 -12.29
N ASP A 456 8.34 13.90 -12.34
CA ASP A 456 7.33 13.31 -13.24
C ASP A 456 7.66 13.62 -14.71
N VAL A 457 8.00 14.86 -15.03
CA VAL A 457 8.39 15.28 -16.39
C VAL A 457 9.68 14.59 -16.84
N THR A 458 10.65 14.38 -15.94
CA THR A 458 11.89 13.68 -16.29
C THR A 458 11.66 12.20 -16.56
N ARG A 459 10.73 11.54 -15.84
CA ARG A 459 10.34 10.16 -16.19
C ARG A 459 9.66 10.06 -17.54
N ALA A 460 8.84 11.07 -17.88
CA ALA A 460 8.13 11.11 -19.15
C ALA A 460 9.04 11.18 -20.38
N THR A 461 10.34 11.48 -20.23
CA THR A 461 11.30 11.44 -21.33
C THR A 461 11.81 10.04 -21.64
N GLN A 462 11.60 9.06 -20.75
CA GLN A 462 12.08 7.70 -20.94
C GLN A 462 11.20 6.93 -21.91
N ALA A 463 11.83 6.14 -22.78
CA ALA A 463 11.13 5.26 -23.70
C ALA A 463 10.19 4.29 -22.95
N GLY A 464 9.01 4.04 -23.53
CA GLY A 464 8.00 3.14 -22.96
C GLY A 464 7.31 3.66 -21.69
N TYR A 465 7.52 4.91 -21.28
CA TYR A 465 6.79 5.51 -20.16
C TYR A 465 5.30 5.65 -20.48
N VAL A 466 4.46 5.09 -19.61
CA VAL A 466 3.00 5.10 -19.74
C VAL A 466 2.37 6.16 -18.83
N GLY A 467 2.93 6.35 -17.63
CA GLY A 467 2.40 7.26 -16.61
C GLY A 467 3.07 7.06 -15.26
N MET A 468 2.65 7.80 -14.24
CA MET A 468 3.17 7.64 -12.88
C MET A 468 2.62 6.34 -12.27
N SER A 469 3.36 5.65 -11.39
CA SER A 469 2.84 4.49 -10.63
C SER A 469 2.22 4.86 -9.27
N MET A 470 2.38 6.12 -8.87
CA MET A 470 1.78 6.74 -7.70
C MET A 470 1.86 8.27 -7.83
N ARG A 471 1.06 9.01 -7.07
CA ARG A 471 1.29 10.44 -6.87
C ARG A 471 2.68 10.65 -6.26
N THR A 472 3.57 11.35 -6.97
CA THR A 472 4.91 11.68 -6.47
C THR A 472 4.78 12.48 -5.17
N ARG A 473 5.40 11.97 -4.10
CA ARG A 473 5.43 12.58 -2.78
C ARG A 473 6.80 13.20 -2.56
N VAL A 474 6.82 14.50 -2.31
CA VAL A 474 8.02 15.24 -1.96
C VAL A 474 7.77 15.95 -0.65
N ALA A 475 8.67 15.76 0.31
CA ALA A 475 8.53 16.31 1.65
C ALA A 475 9.86 16.90 2.12
N PHE A 476 9.87 18.17 2.52
CA PHE A 476 11.04 18.90 2.96
C PHE A 476 11.00 19.22 4.45
N GLY A 477 12.08 18.86 5.17
CA GLY A 477 12.24 19.14 6.59
C GLY A 477 11.09 18.59 7.44
N PRO A 478 10.39 19.40 8.25
CA PRO A 478 9.33 18.90 9.13
C PRO A 478 8.21 18.14 8.42
N ASN A 479 7.91 18.48 7.15
CA ASN A 479 6.91 17.74 6.38
C ASN A 479 7.32 16.28 6.15
N ALA A 480 8.62 16.00 6.04
CA ALA A 480 9.13 14.65 5.86
C ALA A 480 8.96 13.77 7.11
N ALA A 481 8.71 14.36 8.28
CA ALA A 481 8.44 13.63 9.51
C ALA A 481 7.04 13.00 9.54
N GLU A 482 6.17 13.34 8.59
CA GLU A 482 4.81 12.84 8.50
C GLU A 482 4.73 11.72 7.43
N PRO A 483 4.43 10.46 7.81
CA PRO A 483 4.56 9.30 6.93
C PRO A 483 3.79 9.40 5.59
N ASP A 484 2.58 9.96 5.65
CA ASP A 484 1.67 10.09 4.51
C ASP A 484 1.51 11.53 4.01
N TYR A 485 2.50 12.38 4.28
CA TYR A 485 2.49 13.76 3.79
C TYR A 485 2.29 13.84 2.27
N ARG A 486 1.35 14.70 1.87
CA ARG A 486 1.12 15.10 0.49
C ARG A 486 1.14 16.62 0.43
N ALA A 487 2.04 17.18 -0.39
CA ALA A 487 2.08 18.61 -0.60
C ALA A 487 0.80 19.09 -1.30
N SER A 488 0.26 20.19 -0.78
CA SER A 488 -0.84 20.96 -1.38
C SER A 488 -0.39 22.41 -1.56
N ASN A 489 -1.17 23.21 -2.28
CA ASN A 489 -0.87 24.64 -2.41
C ASN A 489 -0.76 25.36 -1.06
N ALA A 490 -1.47 24.88 -0.03
CA ALA A 490 -1.42 25.43 1.32
C ALA A 490 -0.22 24.95 2.15
N THR A 491 0.27 23.72 1.92
CA THR A 491 1.32 23.10 2.73
C THR A 491 2.69 23.03 2.05
N ASN A 492 2.77 23.44 0.78
CA ASN A 492 3.98 23.40 -0.06
C ASN A 492 5.10 24.26 0.52
N ARG A 493 6.21 23.63 0.88
CA ARG A 493 7.40 24.29 1.43
C ARG A 493 8.46 24.53 0.37
N ARG A 494 9.14 25.67 0.50
CA ARG A 494 10.40 25.92 -0.21
C ARG A 494 11.48 24.96 0.28
N VAL A 495 12.27 24.45 -0.65
CA VAL A 495 13.39 23.54 -0.39
C VAL A 495 14.63 24.37 -0.11
N PHE A 496 15.16 24.22 1.10
CA PHE A 496 16.39 24.86 1.55
C PHE A 496 17.53 23.83 1.72
N THR A 497 18.67 24.27 2.25
CA THR A 497 19.86 23.43 2.45
C THR A 497 20.01 22.89 3.87
N ASN A 498 19.10 23.24 4.76
CA ASN A 498 19.21 23.00 6.20
C ASN A 498 18.51 21.72 6.68
N SER A 499 17.89 20.94 5.79
CA SER A 499 17.18 19.73 6.17
C SER A 499 17.09 18.73 5.02
N THR A 500 16.47 17.57 5.30
CA THR A 500 16.28 16.49 4.34
C THR A 500 15.15 16.80 3.37
N LEU A 501 15.28 16.28 2.15
CA LEU A 501 14.24 16.21 1.15
C LEU A 501 13.98 14.72 0.85
N VAL A 502 12.78 14.25 1.17
CA VAL A 502 12.34 12.89 0.85
C VAL A 502 11.57 12.96 -0.47
N ILE A 503 11.97 12.13 -1.44
CA ILE A 503 11.31 11.98 -2.74
C ILE A 503 10.88 10.52 -2.87
N GLN A 504 9.58 10.25 -2.78
CA GLN A 504 8.97 8.95 -3.07
C GLN A 504 8.17 9.05 -4.36
N SER A 505 8.50 8.22 -5.33
CA SER A 505 7.93 8.32 -6.68
C SER A 505 8.06 6.99 -7.44
N GLY A 506 7.43 6.90 -8.61
CA GLY A 506 7.55 5.73 -9.46
C GLY A 506 6.86 5.91 -10.80
N GLY A 507 7.19 5.04 -11.75
CA GLY A 507 6.71 5.05 -13.13
C GLY A 507 6.05 3.74 -13.53
N GLN A 508 5.07 3.85 -14.42
CA GLN A 508 4.54 2.76 -15.21
C GLN A 508 5.22 2.80 -16.56
N TYR A 509 5.81 1.69 -16.95
CA TYR A 509 6.40 1.45 -18.26
C TYR A 509 5.64 0.33 -18.95
N ASP A 510 5.72 0.26 -20.27
CA ASP A 510 5.08 -0.81 -21.06
C ASP A 510 5.43 -2.20 -20.51
N GLU A 511 6.67 -2.38 -20.02
CA GLU A 511 7.20 -3.66 -19.57
C GLU A 511 7.21 -3.87 -18.04
N GLY A 512 6.93 -2.85 -17.23
CA GLY A 512 7.10 -2.98 -15.77
C GLY A 512 6.66 -1.77 -14.95
N THR A 513 6.60 -1.95 -13.63
CA THR A 513 6.22 -0.91 -12.66
C THR A 513 7.38 -0.65 -11.72
N THR A 514 7.66 0.63 -11.44
CA THR A 514 8.73 1.05 -10.52
C THR A 514 8.16 1.82 -9.33
N VAL A 515 8.83 1.70 -8.18
CA VAL A 515 8.64 2.55 -7.00
C VAL A 515 10.01 2.73 -6.36
N VAL A 516 10.35 3.96 -6.01
CA VAL A 516 11.64 4.29 -5.39
C VAL A 516 11.48 5.45 -4.41
N THR A 517 12.16 5.33 -3.28
CA THR A 517 12.30 6.44 -2.33
C THR A 517 13.78 6.77 -2.14
N ARG A 518 14.13 8.05 -2.27
CA ARG A 518 15.44 8.57 -1.84
C ARG A 518 15.26 9.76 -0.92
N THR A 519 16.15 9.85 0.05
CA THR A 519 16.30 11.02 0.89
C THR A 519 17.63 11.69 0.54
N VAL A 520 17.59 12.99 0.26
CA VAL A 520 18.77 13.82 -0.05
C VAL A 520 18.86 15.01 0.89
N HIS A 521 19.98 15.73 0.85
CA HIS A 521 20.24 16.94 1.62
C HIS A 521 21.04 17.90 0.74
N TYR A 522 20.87 19.23 0.80
CA TYR A 522 21.61 20.16 -0.08
C TYR A 522 22.62 21.07 0.64
N GLY A 523 22.74 20.94 1.95
CA GLY A 523 23.80 21.55 2.77
C GLY A 523 24.61 20.51 3.54
N VAL A 524 25.10 20.91 4.73
CA VAL A 524 25.84 20.03 5.64
C VAL A 524 24.87 19.37 6.62
N PRO A 525 24.68 18.03 6.57
CA PRO A 525 23.75 17.36 7.46
C PRO A 525 24.28 17.27 8.88
N SER A 526 23.39 17.41 9.88
CA SER A 526 23.74 17.25 11.29
C SER A 526 24.10 15.80 11.63
N ARG A 527 24.75 15.59 12.78
CA ARG A 527 25.05 14.24 13.30
C ARG A 527 23.78 13.41 13.51
N GLU A 528 22.70 14.04 13.98
CA GLU A 528 21.39 13.41 14.18
C GLU A 528 20.81 12.90 12.86
N VAL A 529 20.82 13.74 11.82
CA VAL A 529 20.34 13.38 10.47
C VAL A 529 21.17 12.26 9.86
N ARG A 530 22.51 12.32 9.96
CA ARG A 530 23.39 11.23 9.44
C ARG A 530 23.17 9.92 10.17
N ARG A 531 22.98 9.95 11.50
CA ARG A 531 22.68 8.76 12.30
C ARG A 531 21.36 8.13 11.85
N ALA A 532 20.31 8.93 11.73
CA ALA A 532 19.00 8.45 11.27
C ALA A 532 19.08 7.86 9.86
N TYR A 533 19.80 8.53 8.93
CA TYR A 533 19.96 8.06 7.55
C TYR A 533 20.69 6.73 7.49
N THR A 534 21.81 6.66 8.20
CA THR A 534 22.64 5.46 8.20
C THR A 534 21.88 4.30 8.85
N THR A 535 21.09 4.54 9.88
CA THR A 535 20.24 3.50 10.50
C THR A 535 19.18 2.98 9.52
N ALA A 536 18.50 3.87 8.79
CA ALA A 536 17.55 3.46 7.74
C ALA A 536 18.24 2.72 6.58
N LEU A 537 19.46 3.11 6.21
CA LEU A 537 20.25 2.40 5.19
C LEU A 537 20.66 0.99 5.65
N ARG A 538 21.05 0.84 6.93
CA ARG A 538 21.35 -0.46 7.53
C ARG A 538 20.12 -1.37 7.54
N ALA A 539 18.94 -0.82 7.87
CA ALA A 539 17.67 -1.54 7.78
C ALA A 539 17.40 -2.05 6.36
N LEU A 540 17.62 -1.21 5.34
CA LEU A 540 17.43 -1.58 3.94
C LEU A 540 18.43 -2.68 3.52
N GLY A 541 19.72 -2.51 3.86
CA GLY A 541 20.76 -3.50 3.58
C GLY A 541 20.54 -4.83 4.30
N ALA A 542 20.00 -4.81 5.52
CA ALA A 542 19.68 -6.03 6.27
C ALA A 542 18.65 -6.90 5.55
N LEU A 543 17.58 -6.31 5.00
CA LEU A 543 16.61 -7.05 4.20
C LEU A 543 17.13 -7.39 2.80
N GLY A 544 17.82 -6.44 2.14
CA GLY A 544 18.39 -6.66 0.81
C GLY A 544 19.45 -7.77 0.75
N ALA A 545 20.16 -8.00 1.85
CA ALA A 545 21.18 -9.05 1.95
C ALA A 545 20.68 -10.34 2.66
N LEU A 546 19.40 -10.39 3.03
CA LEU A 546 18.82 -11.52 3.73
C LEU A 546 18.79 -12.77 2.84
N GLN A 547 19.18 -13.92 3.40
CA GLN A 547 19.03 -15.23 2.78
C GLN A 547 18.19 -16.12 3.69
N THR A 548 17.12 -16.71 3.17
CA THR A 548 16.13 -17.41 3.99
C THR A 548 15.74 -18.76 3.39
N PRO A 549 15.30 -19.74 4.20
CA PRO A 549 14.58 -20.88 3.67
C PRO A 549 13.34 -20.43 2.89
N ALA A 550 13.04 -21.07 1.76
CA ALA A 550 11.87 -20.73 0.93
C ALA A 550 10.52 -20.86 1.68
N THR A 551 10.50 -21.53 2.83
CA THR A 551 9.33 -21.71 3.69
C THR A 551 9.08 -20.55 4.65
N LEU A 552 9.98 -19.56 4.74
CA LEU A 552 9.78 -18.41 5.63
C LEU A 552 8.64 -17.52 5.13
N PRO A 553 7.61 -17.26 5.95
CA PRO A 553 6.59 -16.26 5.63
C PRO A 553 7.20 -14.86 5.49
N ALA A 554 6.74 -14.09 4.50
CA ALA A 554 7.22 -12.73 4.22
C ALA A 554 7.07 -11.77 5.42
N PRO A 555 5.96 -11.78 6.19
CA PRO A 555 5.84 -11.01 7.43
C PRO A 555 6.97 -11.26 8.44
N HIS A 556 7.50 -12.49 8.49
CA HIS A 556 8.56 -12.85 9.46
C HIS A 556 9.94 -12.31 9.06
N ALA A 557 10.11 -11.79 7.84
CA ALA A 557 11.34 -11.09 7.44
C ALA A 557 11.36 -9.62 7.89
N ASP A 558 10.21 -9.06 8.26
CA ASP A 558 10.09 -7.65 8.66
C ASP A 558 10.96 -7.28 9.89
N PRO A 559 11.05 -8.10 10.96
CA PRO A 559 11.95 -7.83 12.09
C PRO A 559 13.43 -7.68 11.70
N VAL A 560 13.89 -8.31 10.61
CA VAL A 560 15.27 -8.17 10.12
C VAL A 560 15.53 -6.73 9.65
N ALA A 561 14.57 -6.14 8.94
CA ALA A 561 14.66 -4.75 8.50
C ALA A 561 14.53 -3.78 9.68
N ARG A 562 13.69 -4.09 10.67
CA ARG A 562 13.46 -3.20 11.82
C ARG A 562 14.54 -3.27 12.89
N ALA A 563 15.28 -4.38 12.99
CA ALA A 563 16.27 -4.58 14.05
C ALA A 563 17.29 -3.41 14.20
N PRO A 564 17.87 -2.83 13.13
CA PRO A 564 18.72 -1.65 13.25
C PRO A 564 18.03 -0.42 13.85
N LEU A 565 16.74 -0.22 13.55
CA LEU A 565 15.94 0.89 14.06
C LEU A 565 15.52 0.65 15.51
N TRP A 566 15.11 -0.57 15.86
CA TRP A 566 14.79 -0.94 17.25
C TRP A 566 16.01 -0.85 18.16
N ALA A 567 17.21 -1.18 17.67
CA ALA A 567 18.46 -0.94 18.40
C ALA A 567 18.71 0.56 18.69
N ALA A 568 18.16 1.45 17.86
CA ALA A 568 18.14 2.89 18.09
C ALA A 568 16.90 3.38 18.85
N ARG A 569 16.04 2.48 19.35
CA ARG A 569 14.75 2.76 20.01
C ARG A 569 13.78 3.57 19.13
N ARG A 570 13.74 3.25 17.83
CA ARG A 570 12.83 3.84 16.84
C ARG A 570 12.06 2.77 16.08
N ASP A 571 10.95 3.19 15.50
CA ASP A 571 10.11 2.36 14.62
C ASP A 571 9.40 3.23 13.57
N TYR A 572 8.72 2.62 12.59
CA TYR A 572 7.88 3.29 11.59
C TYR A 572 6.52 2.58 11.41
N PRO A 573 5.42 3.32 11.19
CA PRO A 573 4.07 2.75 11.21
C PRO A 573 3.67 1.99 9.93
N ALA A 574 4.40 2.17 8.83
CA ALA A 574 4.09 1.50 7.57
C ALA A 574 4.67 0.06 7.53
N PRO A 575 4.11 -0.83 6.69
CA PRO A 575 4.77 -2.07 6.31
C PRO A 575 6.19 -1.79 5.78
N THR A 576 7.14 -2.70 6.03
CA THR A 576 8.48 -2.61 5.42
C THR A 576 8.41 -2.75 3.91
N GLY A 577 7.47 -3.54 3.39
CA GLY A 577 7.42 -3.80 1.98
C GLY A 577 6.14 -4.49 1.52
N HIS A 578 5.95 -4.51 0.21
CA HIS A 578 4.83 -5.13 -0.47
C HIS A 578 5.21 -5.63 -1.87
N GLY A 579 4.42 -6.51 -2.47
CA GLY A 579 4.59 -6.94 -3.86
C GLY A 579 4.43 -5.79 -4.86
N VAL A 580 5.07 -5.91 -6.03
CA VAL A 580 5.00 -4.97 -7.16
C VAL A 580 4.63 -5.73 -8.44
N GLY A 581 3.62 -5.25 -9.16
CA GLY A 581 3.14 -5.85 -10.41
C GLY A 581 4.01 -5.53 -11.63
N ALA A 582 3.87 -6.33 -12.68
CA ALA A 582 4.55 -6.12 -13.96
C ALA A 582 3.68 -5.30 -14.92
N ALA A 583 3.90 -3.99 -14.95
CA ALA A 583 3.02 -3.01 -15.62
C ALA A 583 1.58 -3.12 -15.10
N LEU A 584 1.42 -3.19 -13.78
CA LEU A 584 0.16 -3.37 -13.06
C LEU A 584 0.17 -2.47 -11.80
N ASN A 585 -0.55 -2.86 -10.74
CA ASN A 585 -0.53 -2.14 -9.48
C ASN A 585 0.87 -2.11 -8.86
N ARG A 586 1.20 -0.94 -8.28
CA ARG A 586 2.43 -0.80 -7.50
C ARG A 586 2.41 -1.57 -6.17
N ARG A 587 1.22 -1.80 -5.61
CA ARG A 587 0.96 -2.63 -4.44
C ARG A 587 0.22 -3.86 -4.91
N GLU A 588 0.87 -5.00 -4.82
CA GLU A 588 0.36 -6.24 -5.38
C GLU A 588 0.34 -7.35 -4.32
N ASP A 589 -0.84 -7.92 -4.09
CA ASP A 589 -0.99 -9.16 -3.33
C ASP A 589 -0.20 -10.30 -4.01
N PRO A 590 0.23 -11.32 -3.25
CA PRO A 590 -0.10 -11.58 -1.85
C PRO A 590 0.97 -11.11 -0.85
N VAL A 591 2.05 -10.48 -1.32
CA VAL A 591 3.23 -10.26 -0.47
C VAL A 591 3.11 -8.96 0.29
N VAL A 592 3.20 -9.07 1.62
CA VAL A 592 3.39 -7.96 2.55
C VAL A 592 4.43 -8.34 3.58
N ILE A 593 5.33 -7.40 3.85
CA ILE A 593 6.42 -7.53 4.81
C ILE A 593 6.08 -6.60 5.98
N ASP A 594 5.34 -7.15 6.95
CA ASP A 594 4.92 -6.45 8.16
C ASP A 594 4.74 -7.45 9.31
N TYR A 595 5.53 -7.33 10.38
CA TYR A 595 5.45 -8.26 11.51
C TYR A 595 4.11 -8.22 12.25
N ARG A 596 3.33 -7.15 12.06
CA ARG A 596 2.00 -6.98 12.68
C ARG A 596 0.91 -7.79 11.95
N GLN A 597 1.23 -8.33 10.79
CA GLN A 597 0.33 -9.18 10.04
C GLN A 597 0.31 -10.59 10.64
N ASP A 598 -0.84 -10.98 11.16
CA ASP A 598 -1.11 -12.29 11.78
C ASP A 598 -1.91 -13.24 10.87
N THR A 599 -2.50 -12.71 9.80
CA THR A 599 -3.30 -13.42 8.82
C THR A 599 -2.65 -13.38 7.44
N ASN A 600 -2.94 -14.37 6.58
CA ASN A 600 -2.38 -14.44 5.22
C ASN A 600 -0.83 -14.46 5.21
N LEU A 601 -0.22 -15.35 6.00
CA LEU A 601 1.23 -15.54 6.13
C LEU A 601 1.85 -16.18 4.87
N HIS A 602 1.89 -15.42 3.78
CA HIS A 602 2.43 -15.87 2.50
C HIS A 602 3.95 -15.93 2.50
N THR A 603 4.52 -16.98 1.91
CA THR A 603 5.97 -17.11 1.74
C THR A 603 6.44 -16.38 0.48
N PHE A 604 7.71 -15.99 0.48
CA PHE A 604 8.36 -15.54 -0.76
C PHE A 604 8.45 -16.69 -1.78
N ARG A 605 8.51 -16.33 -3.06
CA ARG A 605 8.83 -17.25 -4.15
C ARG A 605 9.77 -16.57 -5.12
N GLU A 606 10.61 -17.36 -5.77
CA GLU A 606 11.44 -16.89 -6.88
C GLU A 606 10.59 -16.18 -7.94
N GLY A 607 11.11 -15.07 -8.48
CA GLY A 607 10.41 -14.25 -9.46
C GLY A 607 9.43 -13.24 -8.85
N TYR A 608 9.30 -13.18 -7.53
CA TYR A 608 8.58 -12.08 -6.87
C TYR A 608 9.40 -10.79 -6.94
N PHE A 609 8.72 -9.66 -7.11
CA PHE A 609 9.28 -8.32 -6.93
C PHE A 609 8.60 -7.66 -5.73
N VAL A 610 9.38 -7.23 -4.75
CA VAL A 610 8.88 -6.72 -3.47
C VAL A 610 9.62 -5.43 -3.09
N THR A 611 8.95 -4.49 -2.44
CA THR A 611 9.62 -3.29 -1.92
C THR A 611 10.33 -3.58 -0.58
N SER A 612 11.33 -2.76 -0.26
CA SER A 612 11.90 -2.57 1.07
C SER A 612 12.03 -1.08 1.31
N GLU A 613 11.25 -0.54 2.25
CA GLU A 613 11.05 0.89 2.45
C GLU A 613 11.16 1.34 3.93
N PRO A 614 12.27 1.04 4.64
CA PRO A 614 12.43 1.48 6.03
C PRO A 614 12.46 3.02 6.15
N ALA A 615 11.98 3.52 7.30
CA ALA A 615 11.88 4.94 7.56
C ALA A 615 12.27 5.33 8.99
N TRP A 616 12.69 6.58 9.15
CA TRP A 616 12.88 7.27 10.43
C TRP A 616 12.12 8.59 10.37
N TYR A 617 11.17 8.77 11.28
CA TYR A 617 10.40 10.00 11.41
C TYR A 617 10.79 10.71 12.70
N GLU A 618 11.30 11.93 12.60
CA GLU A 618 11.63 12.77 13.75
C GLU A 618 10.62 13.93 13.82
N PRO A 619 9.57 13.83 14.66
CA PRO A 619 8.44 14.74 14.65
C PRO A 619 8.86 16.21 14.66
N LYS A 620 8.22 17.00 13.79
CA LYS A 620 8.45 18.44 13.63
C LYS A 620 9.87 18.85 13.19
N LYS A 621 10.79 17.91 12.94
CA LYS A 621 12.18 18.21 12.55
C LYS A 621 12.48 17.78 11.11
N PHE A 622 12.53 16.48 10.87
CA PHE A 622 12.91 15.88 9.60
C PHE A 622 12.40 14.44 9.50
N GLY A 623 12.39 13.89 8.30
CA GLY A 623 12.19 12.46 8.10
C GLY A 623 13.13 11.90 7.05
N ILE A 624 13.30 10.59 7.12
CA ILE A 624 14.14 9.82 6.21
C ILE A 624 13.37 8.59 5.82
N LYS A 625 13.28 8.36 4.51
CA LYS A 625 12.80 7.10 3.96
C LYS A 625 13.70 6.71 2.81
N LEU A 626 14.06 5.42 2.76
CA LEU A 626 14.84 4.84 1.67
C LEU A 626 14.04 3.66 1.14
N GLY A 627 13.92 3.54 -0.17
CA GLY A 627 13.05 2.55 -0.78
C GLY A 627 13.64 1.97 -2.04
N ASN A 628 13.75 0.64 -2.10
CA ASN A 628 14.11 -0.12 -3.30
C ASN A 628 13.05 -1.19 -3.56
N VAL A 629 12.91 -1.58 -4.83
CA VAL A 629 12.32 -2.86 -5.23
C VAL A 629 13.43 -3.91 -5.27
N LEU A 630 13.13 -5.11 -4.76
CA LEU A 630 13.98 -6.29 -4.69
C LEU A 630 13.33 -7.43 -5.50
N GLU A 631 14.11 -8.08 -6.34
CA GLU A 631 13.77 -9.34 -7.00
C GLU A 631 14.15 -10.50 -6.07
N VAL A 632 13.21 -11.42 -5.83
CA VAL A 632 13.46 -12.67 -5.09
C VAL A 632 14.08 -13.69 -6.03
N VAL A 633 15.27 -14.16 -5.68
CA VAL A 633 16.06 -15.13 -6.48
C VAL A 633 16.25 -16.43 -5.72
N ALA A 634 16.27 -17.56 -6.43
CA ALA A 634 16.58 -18.85 -5.83
C ALA A 634 18.08 -18.98 -5.51
N LEU A 635 18.38 -19.61 -4.38
CA LEU A 635 19.73 -20.01 -3.95
C LEU A 635 19.80 -21.53 -3.81
N SER A 636 21.01 -22.07 -3.71
CA SER A 636 21.23 -23.50 -3.46
C SER A 636 20.54 -23.97 -2.18
N ASN A 637 20.20 -25.27 -2.11
CA ASN A 637 19.66 -25.93 -0.92
C ASN A 637 18.29 -25.40 -0.44
N GLY A 638 17.45 -24.90 -1.35
CA GLY A 638 16.08 -24.47 -1.03
C GLY A 638 15.99 -23.12 -0.30
N TYR A 639 17.03 -22.30 -0.42
CA TYR A 639 17.06 -20.94 0.09
C TYR A 639 16.63 -19.93 -0.99
N LEU A 640 16.21 -18.76 -0.55
CA LEU A 640 15.93 -17.59 -1.36
C LEU A 640 16.87 -16.46 -0.92
N GLY A 641 17.17 -15.57 -1.86
CA GLY A 641 17.85 -14.30 -1.62
C GLY A 641 17.16 -13.16 -2.34
N PHE A 642 17.69 -11.96 -2.17
CA PHE A 642 17.17 -10.75 -2.80
C PHE A 642 18.23 -10.10 -3.69
N ARG A 643 17.76 -9.46 -4.76
CA ARG A 643 18.60 -8.72 -5.69
C ARG A 643 17.91 -7.42 -6.07
N GLU A 644 18.55 -6.27 -5.85
CA GLU A 644 17.91 -4.96 -5.99
C GLU A 644 17.47 -4.71 -7.43
N ALA A 645 16.20 -4.53 -7.73
CA ALA A 645 15.78 -4.08 -9.05
C ALA A 645 16.08 -2.58 -9.22
N THR A 646 15.84 -1.79 -8.19
CA THR A 646 16.17 -0.35 -8.15
C THR A 646 17.68 -0.13 -8.08
N LEU A 647 18.23 0.62 -9.05
CA LEU A 647 19.67 0.93 -9.14
C LEU A 647 19.92 2.44 -9.13
N LEU A 648 19.72 3.07 -7.98
CA LEU A 648 19.89 4.51 -7.79
C LEU A 648 20.84 4.80 -6.61
N PRO A 649 21.87 5.66 -6.75
CA PRO A 649 22.82 5.92 -5.67
C PRO A 649 22.14 6.41 -4.38
N TYR A 650 22.74 6.07 -3.24
CA TYR A 650 22.44 6.72 -1.96
C TYR A 650 23.24 8.02 -1.82
N GLU A 651 22.86 8.89 -0.89
CA GLU A 651 23.50 10.20 -0.70
C GLU A 651 24.71 10.08 0.25
N PRO A 652 25.97 10.13 -0.25
CA PRO A 652 27.13 9.76 0.55
C PRO A 652 27.36 10.66 1.76
N LYS A 653 27.00 11.96 1.69
CA LYS A 653 27.16 12.88 2.83
C LYS A 653 26.21 12.61 3.99
N LEU A 654 25.16 11.84 3.76
CA LEU A 654 24.24 11.40 4.80
C LEU A 654 24.69 10.11 5.49
N ILE A 655 25.69 9.41 4.95
CA ILE A 655 26.19 8.14 5.48
C ILE A 655 27.31 8.39 6.49
N ASP A 656 27.08 8.03 7.75
CA ASP A 656 28.11 7.97 8.78
C ASP A 656 28.80 6.60 8.73
N ARG A 657 29.98 6.56 8.11
CA ARG A 657 30.76 5.33 7.90
C ARG A 657 31.11 4.62 9.21
N ASN A 658 31.21 5.33 10.32
CA ASN A 658 31.54 4.74 11.62
C ASN A 658 30.38 3.93 12.22
N LEU A 659 29.18 4.05 11.67
CA LEU A 659 28.01 3.26 12.08
C LEU A 659 27.79 2.02 11.22
N LEU A 660 28.57 1.85 10.15
CA LEU A 660 28.48 0.70 9.26
C LEU A 660 29.53 -0.36 9.65
N THR A 661 29.11 -1.61 9.59
CA THR A 661 29.98 -2.78 9.66
C THR A 661 30.67 -3.01 8.31
N ASP A 662 31.76 -3.80 8.32
CA ASP A 662 32.41 -4.23 7.07
C ASP A 662 31.44 -4.95 6.12
N TYR A 663 30.51 -5.73 6.68
CA TYR A 663 29.47 -6.42 5.91
C TYR A 663 28.56 -5.43 5.17
N GLU A 664 28.06 -4.41 5.88
CA GLU A 664 27.19 -3.38 5.30
C GLU A 664 27.94 -2.51 4.28
N ILE A 665 29.23 -2.20 4.52
CA ILE A 665 30.07 -1.49 3.55
C ILE A 665 30.29 -2.32 2.28
N ASN A 666 30.55 -3.62 2.43
CA ASN A 666 30.73 -4.51 1.28
C ASN A 666 29.42 -4.65 0.47
N TRP A 667 28.27 -4.77 1.13
CA TRP A 667 26.96 -4.75 0.45
C TRP A 667 26.75 -3.43 -0.31
N LEU A 668 27.00 -2.28 0.32
CA LEU A 668 26.84 -0.98 -0.31
C LEU A 668 27.79 -0.79 -1.51
N ASN A 669 29.04 -1.25 -1.41
CA ASN A 669 30.00 -1.21 -2.50
C ASN A 669 29.58 -2.11 -3.67
N ALA A 670 29.09 -3.33 -3.39
CA ALA A 670 28.58 -4.22 -4.43
C ALA A 670 27.36 -3.62 -5.14
N TYR A 671 26.46 -2.99 -4.39
CA TYR A 671 25.33 -2.24 -4.93
C TYR A 671 25.80 -1.08 -5.83
N ASN A 672 26.74 -0.26 -5.37
CA ASN A 672 27.31 0.85 -6.13
C ASN A 672 28.04 0.39 -7.40
N GLU A 673 28.79 -0.69 -7.33
CA GLU A 673 29.46 -1.28 -8.49
C GLU A 673 28.45 -1.73 -9.55
N ARG A 674 27.32 -2.31 -9.11
CA ARG A 674 26.26 -2.71 -10.02
C ARG A 674 25.56 -1.52 -10.67
N ILE A 675 25.33 -0.42 -9.95
CA ILE A 675 24.85 0.83 -10.56
C ILE A 675 25.81 1.26 -11.68
N ARG A 676 27.12 1.29 -11.40
CA ARG A 676 28.13 1.68 -12.40
C ARG A 676 28.12 0.78 -13.63
N LYS A 677 28.00 -0.55 -13.44
CA LYS A 677 28.01 -1.55 -14.52
C LYS A 677 26.71 -1.61 -15.33
N THR A 678 25.57 -1.20 -14.76
CA THR A 678 24.27 -1.31 -15.41
C THR A 678 23.70 0.03 -15.87
N VAL A 679 23.72 1.04 -15.00
CA VAL A 679 23.18 2.38 -15.30
C VAL A 679 24.21 3.26 -16.02
N GLY A 680 25.50 3.07 -15.71
CA GLY A 680 26.60 3.83 -16.35
C GLY A 680 26.61 3.73 -17.88
N PRO A 681 26.61 2.51 -18.47
CA PRO A 681 26.54 2.35 -19.91
C PRO A 681 25.30 3.01 -20.53
N GLU A 682 24.12 2.81 -19.95
CA GLU A 682 22.87 3.40 -20.44
C GLU A 682 22.90 4.94 -20.44
N LEU A 683 23.47 5.56 -19.39
CA LEU A 683 23.66 7.02 -19.35
C LEU A 683 24.58 7.51 -20.48
N ASN A 684 25.66 6.78 -20.77
CA ASN A 684 26.56 7.13 -21.87
C ASN A 684 25.90 6.94 -23.24
N ASP A 685 25.15 5.85 -23.42
CA ASP A 685 24.44 5.54 -24.67
C ASP A 685 23.36 6.60 -24.97
N GLN A 686 22.74 7.19 -23.94
CA GLN A 686 21.81 8.32 -24.06
C GLN A 686 22.51 9.69 -24.15
N GLY A 687 23.84 9.76 -24.12
CA GLY A 687 24.62 11.01 -24.20
C GLY A 687 24.59 11.86 -22.92
N LEU A 688 24.15 11.30 -21.78
CA LEU A 688 23.99 11.98 -20.49
C LEU A 688 25.30 12.01 -19.69
N THR A 689 26.36 12.56 -20.30
CA THR A 689 27.74 12.53 -19.76
C THR A 689 27.88 13.18 -18.38
N ASP A 690 27.23 14.33 -18.16
CA ASP A 690 27.27 15.00 -16.85
C ASP A 690 26.61 14.16 -15.75
N VAL A 691 25.48 13.51 -16.08
CA VAL A 691 24.75 12.62 -15.18
C VAL A 691 25.58 11.35 -14.89
N TYR A 692 26.29 10.83 -15.89
CA TYR A 692 27.24 9.73 -15.73
C TYR A 692 28.32 10.08 -14.69
N TYR A 693 29.00 11.22 -14.83
CA TYR A 693 30.03 11.63 -13.87
C TYR A 693 29.45 11.93 -12.49
N TRP A 694 28.25 12.52 -12.41
CA TRP A 694 27.52 12.68 -11.16
C TRP A 694 27.28 11.34 -10.47
N MET A 695 26.77 10.34 -11.21
CA MET A 695 26.52 8.99 -10.69
C MET A 695 27.83 8.33 -10.23
N MET A 696 28.91 8.47 -11.00
CA MET A 696 30.24 7.93 -10.63
C MET A 696 30.75 8.52 -9.32
N ASN A 697 30.56 9.83 -9.10
CA ASN A 697 30.92 10.51 -7.87
C ASN A 697 30.07 10.05 -6.68
N LYS A 698 28.77 9.81 -6.87
CA LYS A 698 27.89 9.30 -5.81
C LYS A 698 28.15 7.83 -5.45
N THR A 699 28.85 7.08 -6.29
CA THR A 699 29.08 5.64 -6.15
C THR A 699 30.55 5.28 -5.84
N ILE A 700 31.33 6.22 -5.31
CA ILE A 700 32.74 5.98 -4.94
C ILE A 700 32.85 4.82 -3.95
N TYR A 701 33.85 3.96 -4.17
CA TYR A 701 34.16 2.82 -3.31
C TYR A 701 34.54 3.30 -1.90
N ILE A 702 33.98 2.65 -0.89
CA ILE A 702 34.25 2.93 0.52
C ILE A 702 35.13 1.81 1.07
N GLU A 703 36.33 2.15 1.57
CA GLU A 703 37.20 1.16 2.18
C GLU A 703 36.66 0.66 3.53
N PRO A 704 36.53 -0.67 3.75
CA PRO A 704 36.10 -1.21 5.03
C PRO A 704 37.11 -0.90 6.16
N PRO A 705 36.65 -0.58 7.39
CA PRO A 705 37.49 -0.34 8.55
C PRO A 705 38.56 -1.42 8.81
N SER A 706 38.26 -2.70 8.58
CA SER A 706 39.26 -3.77 8.76
C SER A 706 40.43 -3.73 7.79
N LYS A 707 40.24 -3.19 6.58
CA LYS A 707 41.29 -3.04 5.57
C LYS A 707 42.10 -1.76 5.77
N ALA A 708 41.45 -0.67 6.16
CA ALA A 708 42.11 0.59 6.48
C ALA A 708 43.15 0.44 7.62
N LYS A 709 42.84 -0.38 8.64
CA LYS A 709 43.77 -0.68 9.75
C LYS A 709 44.99 -1.52 9.34
N LYS A 710 44.89 -2.34 8.29
CA LYS A 710 46.03 -3.13 7.80
C LYS A 710 47.10 -2.25 7.17
N HIS A 711 46.70 -1.21 6.43
CA HIS A 711 47.64 -0.26 5.82
C HIS A 711 48.40 0.61 6.83
N THR A 712 47.78 0.97 7.97
CA THR A 712 48.49 1.67 9.04
C THR A 712 49.44 0.76 9.82
N SER A 713 49.06 -0.51 10.05
CA SER A 713 49.95 -1.48 10.72
C SER A 713 51.20 -1.86 9.90
N SER A 714 51.10 -1.88 8.55
CA SER A 714 52.26 -2.11 7.68
C SER A 714 53.20 -0.90 7.59
N ALA A 715 52.70 0.30 7.86
CA ALA A 715 53.53 1.51 7.92
C ALA A 715 54.29 1.60 9.27
N GLU A 716 53.68 1.15 10.37
CA GLU A 716 54.36 1.06 11.68
C GLU A 716 55.40 -0.08 11.72
N ALA A 717 55.18 -1.19 11.01
CA ALA A 717 56.15 -2.29 10.92
C ALA A 717 57.44 -1.91 10.14
N ASN A 718 57.40 -0.89 9.28
CA ASN A 718 58.57 -0.40 8.54
C ASN A 718 59.33 0.73 9.26
N TYR A 719 58.89 1.16 10.45
CA TYR A 719 59.56 2.19 11.27
C TYR A 719 60.29 1.64 12.51
N HIS A 720 60.36 0.32 12.69
CA HIS A 720 61.12 -0.33 13.78
C HIS A 720 62.46 -0.95 13.35
N GLY A 721 62.97 -0.61 12.16
CA GLY A 721 64.23 -1.12 11.63
C GLY A 721 65.46 -0.19 11.75
N ARG A 722 65.32 1.06 12.24
CA ARG A 722 66.46 1.99 12.39
C ARG A 722 66.20 2.99 13.52
N GLY A 723 66.88 2.80 14.65
CA GLY A 723 66.97 3.85 15.68
C GLY A 723 67.09 3.36 17.12
N ILE A 724 68.14 2.61 17.44
CA ILE A 724 68.60 2.48 18.83
C ILE A 724 70.13 2.61 18.83
N LEU A 725 70.62 3.81 19.16
CA LEU A 725 71.92 4.15 19.77
C LEU A 725 71.97 5.68 19.73
N THR A 726 71.49 6.37 20.75
CA THR A 726 72.34 6.88 21.83
C THR A 726 71.44 7.63 22.83
N ILE A 727 71.61 7.37 24.12
CA ILE A 727 71.54 8.32 25.24
C ILE A 727 71.95 7.52 26.48
N PHE A 728 73.12 7.82 27.02
CA PHE A 728 73.42 7.54 28.43
C PHE A 728 74.48 8.52 28.92
N TYR A 729 74.26 8.98 30.16
CA TYR A 729 75.09 9.80 31.03
C TYR A 729 75.06 11.33 30.88
N SER A 730 74.27 11.95 31.76
CA SER A 730 74.69 13.15 32.48
C SER A 730 75.03 12.77 33.93
N LEU A 731 76.26 13.05 34.35
CA LEU A 731 76.60 13.32 35.75
C LEU A 731 77.88 14.17 35.76
N ILE A 732 77.78 15.29 36.48
CA ILE A 732 78.83 15.83 37.36
C ILE A 732 79.78 16.95 36.85
N LEU A 733 79.68 18.06 37.62
CA LEU A 733 80.67 19.07 38.07
C LEU A 733 81.04 20.30 37.20
N THR A 734 80.53 21.44 37.71
CA THR A 734 81.21 22.71 38.07
C THR A 734 81.63 23.76 37.04
N LYS A 735 81.17 25.00 37.34
CA LYS A 735 81.84 26.33 37.35
C LYS A 735 82.79 26.62 36.17
N THR A 736 82.66 27.73 35.46
CA THR A 736 83.02 29.08 35.95
C THR A 736 82.58 30.15 34.93
N LEU A 737 82.30 31.34 35.46
CA LEU A 737 81.98 32.63 34.82
C LEU A 737 82.67 32.93 33.47
N LEU A 738 81.91 33.45 32.49
CA LEU A 738 81.83 34.87 32.13
C LEU A 738 80.61 35.15 31.25
#